data_AF-A0A5B8K2Z6-F1
#
_entry.id   AF-A0A5B8K2Z6-F1
#
_cell.length_a   1.000
_cell.length_b   1.000
_cell.length_c   1.000
_cell.angle_alpha   90.00
_cell.angle_beta   90.00
_cell.angle_gamma   90.00
#
_symmetry.space_group_name_H-M   'P 1'
#
loop_
_entity.id
_entity.type
_entity.pdbx_description
1 polymer ?
#
loop_
_entity_poly.entity_id
_entity_poly.type
_entity_poly.pdbx_seq_one_letter_code
_entity_poly.pdbx_strand_id
1 'polypeptide(L)'
;MKKKNKKLLISLIALGCVGVITLSASLAACSIIQKNTNSEYKEKITKLLSEIKDEIKILEGDQRKEVNDFFDYINQVESSLNENTNKKDDYNELLNRYTTFAKEIYNQEKIKLSKLINEIKNILKTEFSDEKYSSIHQSLSKFVVDKSVLLDQESNSTYIDLILAQKDLLKALEEANKNKEATDNNLRDELKAKQDKFKEKLSEAKNNNIDIYENNNDDELKTILKPLEDFINELLGKIESLDSQEIDKNNNELDKLLENTLEKIREYNEEKNKAIQKYLELLEQANELKELFDNKNASEFINELNNFMSNMPDSEEIKIFSVSKIETKSEELSSFLEDILARFNQVVSKQDELKKYYDSVIDNELNKYDNYPTIKNDLEEKLNGVIKDYDKVFDNNELDSKFNEINNALNKAEQEKNKQNENTSDESDEVDYKKILLEKINHAKEHELKMLEKTNEEAIYRILKPFEEYVNGIEIQINDLNGEELKNKNIEFDLALEKVRNYLDEFSKYKERVVKEYIEAANNFKKFVEDFEKTKYENIKAGLREEASYIVDEETAKTISTYYLNLMISQFTNSINHANERVKEIENKQLELKNKYDSAVIEIANYDNYPEIKSELESVLNSAIDNYEEIIIITELNERINKIESALNKAKKDKEAEDKKKYREEQIKKIKDLVELIKEHMTHRNEYNDPKWEELFSDLQIYLDEVDGKEETFDDNQLYYYYNDKVILYVNDCIEGRERYKTELESAIEWNLGRLEWFIEIYDRYNKFEGTIEWTNLAAKYKNYIDSSLTRQDLEKLPIARIQAITDEIDSLRIELLRLREEINKYREQVKIAMKTETITNIIVFANNIYREVQKTIDDITQGWQKEIDTKKLEKMKSDLDAAWPGILESAKNEVIKEAQDSINSWKNTLPSDWSDSKYDQVRNEFDVIVNELQSYIESDKQFNEIGIKSIELNSIFSQNILPKIQEISGQ
;
A
#
# COMPACT_ATOMS: atom_id res chain seq x y z
N MET A 1 -48.53 -28.52 17.02
CA MET A 1 -49.14 -27.22 16.63
C MET A 1 -48.26 -26.65 15.52
N LYS A 2 -48.67 -26.21 14.33
CA LYS A 2 -49.96 -25.95 13.66
C LYS A 2 -49.84 -26.37 12.18
N LYS A 3 -50.94 -26.89 11.64
CA LYS A 3 -51.21 -27.12 10.20
C LYS A 3 -51.14 -25.79 9.42
N LYS A 4 -50.54 -25.79 8.22
CA LYS A 4 -51.16 -25.33 6.94
C LYS A 4 -50.14 -25.34 5.78
N ASN A 5 -50.65 -25.68 4.58
CA ASN A 5 -50.05 -25.55 3.25
C ASN A 5 -49.23 -26.73 2.70
N LYS A 6 -49.89 -27.88 2.53
CA LYS A 6 -49.63 -28.82 1.42
C LYS A 6 -50.92 -28.93 0.60
N LYS A 7 -51.00 -28.21 -0.54
CA LYS A 7 -51.94 -28.45 -1.67
C LYS A 7 -51.74 -27.35 -2.73
N LEU A 8 -50.83 -27.58 -3.68
CA LEU A 8 -50.82 -26.98 -5.03
C LEU A 8 -49.51 -27.41 -5.72
N LEU A 9 -49.45 -28.61 -6.30
CA LEU A 9 -48.56 -28.93 -7.43
C LEU A 9 -48.77 -30.34 -8.02
N ILE A 10 -50.02 -30.79 -8.22
CA ILE A 10 -50.28 -32.02 -8.99
C ILE A 10 -51.50 -31.77 -9.90
N SER A 11 -51.24 -31.18 -11.06
CA SER A 11 -52.04 -31.35 -12.29
C SER A 11 -51.43 -30.71 -13.55
N LEU A 12 -50.10 -30.53 -13.63
CA LEU A 12 -49.46 -29.83 -14.77
C LEU A 12 -48.30 -30.58 -15.47
N ILE A 13 -48.00 -31.83 -15.09
CA ILE A 13 -46.92 -32.63 -15.72
C ILE A 13 -47.44 -33.81 -16.56
N ALA A 14 -48.77 -33.93 -16.73
CA ALA A 14 -49.38 -35.04 -17.49
C ALA A 14 -49.61 -34.75 -18.99
N LEU A 15 -48.97 -33.73 -19.59
CA LEU A 15 -49.13 -33.38 -21.01
C LEU A 15 -47.82 -33.09 -21.75
N GLY A 16 -46.68 -33.51 -21.20
CA GLY A 16 -45.36 -33.26 -21.77
C GLY A 16 -44.74 -34.47 -22.46
N CYS A 17 -45.43 -35.07 -23.44
CA CYS A 17 -44.83 -35.94 -24.45
C CYS A 17 -45.80 -36.05 -25.64
N VAL A 18 -45.27 -35.76 -26.84
CA VAL A 18 -45.85 -35.99 -28.17
C VAL A 18 -46.81 -34.92 -28.74
N GLY A 19 -46.24 -33.82 -29.25
CA GLY A 19 -46.83 -33.05 -30.35
C GLY A 19 -45.70 -32.76 -31.33
N VAL A 20 -45.57 -33.41 -32.49
CA VAL A 20 -46.38 -33.13 -33.69
C VAL A 20 -46.57 -34.37 -34.60
N ILE A 21 -46.11 -35.58 -34.24
CA ILE A 21 -46.19 -36.74 -35.17
C ILE A 21 -47.33 -37.74 -34.90
N THR A 22 -48.05 -37.71 -33.76
CA THR A 22 -49.09 -38.73 -33.48
C THR A 22 -50.53 -38.38 -33.88
N LEU A 23 -50.79 -37.25 -34.54
CA LEU A 23 -52.15 -36.95 -35.02
C LEU A 23 -52.49 -37.57 -36.40
N SER A 24 -51.54 -38.21 -37.09
CA SER A 24 -51.78 -38.80 -38.42
C SER A 24 -51.83 -40.34 -38.48
N ALA A 25 -51.55 -41.08 -37.39
CA ALA A 25 -51.36 -42.54 -37.49
C ALA A 25 -52.26 -43.43 -36.62
N SER A 26 -53.26 -42.90 -35.90
CA SER A 26 -54.19 -43.76 -35.15
C SER A 26 -55.66 -43.47 -35.43
N LEU A 27 -56.08 -43.53 -36.70
CA LEU A 27 -57.51 -43.68 -37.04
C LEU A 27 -57.72 -44.19 -38.48
N ALA A 28 -57.30 -45.42 -38.75
CA ALA A 28 -57.87 -46.21 -39.82
C ALA A 28 -57.95 -47.69 -39.41
N ALA A 29 -59.09 -48.07 -38.82
CA ALA A 29 -59.88 -49.28 -39.11
C ALA A 29 -60.65 -49.77 -37.86
N CYS A 30 -61.90 -49.33 -37.69
CA CYS A 30 -63.07 -50.20 -37.87
C CYS A 30 -64.36 -49.41 -37.62
N SER A 31 -65.25 -49.51 -38.60
CA SER A 31 -66.55 -48.88 -38.70
C SER A 31 -67.58 -49.45 -37.73
N ILE A 32 -68.53 -48.58 -37.34
CA ILE A 32 -69.99 -48.78 -37.15
C ILE A 32 -70.45 -48.15 -35.82
N ILE A 33 -71.01 -46.93 -35.86
CA ILE A 33 -72.45 -46.61 -35.73
C ILE A 33 -72.59 -45.07 -35.84
N GLN A 34 -73.30 -44.62 -36.88
CA GLN A 34 -73.76 -43.24 -37.04
C GLN A 34 -74.71 -42.85 -35.90
N LYS A 35 -74.27 -41.93 -35.02
CA LYS A 35 -75.04 -40.79 -34.47
C LYS A 35 -74.16 -39.96 -33.52
N ASN A 36 -74.09 -38.64 -33.77
CA ASN A 36 -73.47 -37.56 -32.98
C ASN A 36 -71.98 -37.15 -33.17
N THR A 37 -71.45 -37.15 -34.39
CA THR A 37 -70.10 -36.62 -34.71
C THR A 37 -69.92 -35.10 -34.59
N ASN A 38 -70.97 -34.28 -34.77
CA ASN A 38 -70.81 -32.81 -34.82
C ASN A 38 -70.59 -32.18 -33.42
N SER A 39 -71.14 -32.77 -32.36
CA SER A 39 -70.99 -32.26 -30.98
C SER A 39 -69.58 -32.48 -30.44
N GLU A 40 -68.97 -33.64 -30.73
CA GLU A 40 -67.61 -33.99 -30.29
C GLU A 40 -66.56 -33.08 -30.94
N TYR A 41 -66.69 -32.83 -32.24
CA TYR A 41 -65.77 -31.92 -32.95
C TYR A 41 -65.96 -30.45 -32.55
N LYS A 42 -67.18 -30.04 -32.16
CA LYS A 42 -67.41 -28.70 -31.59
C LYS A 42 -66.63 -28.49 -30.29
N GLU A 43 -66.60 -29.51 -29.43
CA GLU A 43 -65.85 -29.48 -28.16
C GLU A 43 -64.33 -29.46 -28.42
N LYS A 44 -63.86 -30.24 -29.41
CA LYS A 44 -62.46 -30.21 -29.88
C LYS A 44 -62.04 -28.85 -30.45
N ILE A 45 -62.89 -28.20 -31.24
CA ILE A 45 -62.64 -26.83 -31.74
C ILE A 45 -62.57 -25.83 -30.58
N THR A 46 -63.49 -25.92 -29.62
CA THR A 46 -63.52 -25.00 -28.47
C THR A 46 -62.25 -25.12 -27.63
N LYS A 47 -61.78 -26.36 -27.41
CA LYS A 47 -60.52 -26.62 -26.71
C LYS A 47 -59.32 -26.08 -27.49
N LEU A 48 -59.23 -26.38 -28.79
CA LEU A 48 -58.15 -25.91 -29.66
C LEU A 48 -58.11 -24.38 -29.76
N LEU A 49 -59.27 -23.71 -29.85
CA LEU A 49 -59.35 -22.24 -29.84
C LEU A 49 -58.85 -21.64 -28.53
N SER A 50 -59.18 -22.25 -27.39
CA SER A 50 -58.68 -21.79 -26.09
C SER A 50 -57.15 -21.90 -26.03
N GLU A 51 -56.60 -23.04 -26.45
CA GLU A 51 -55.16 -23.29 -26.48
C GLU A 51 -54.45 -22.30 -27.42
N ILE A 52 -54.98 -22.10 -28.64
CA ILE A 52 -54.43 -21.14 -29.60
C ILE A 52 -54.50 -19.71 -29.04
N LYS A 53 -55.61 -19.30 -28.44
CA LYS A 53 -55.78 -17.95 -27.88
C LYS A 53 -54.80 -17.66 -26.74
N ASP A 54 -54.60 -18.63 -25.85
CA ASP A 54 -53.63 -18.51 -24.78
C ASP A 54 -52.20 -18.39 -25.35
N GLU A 55 -51.89 -19.15 -26.41
CA GLU A 55 -50.58 -19.16 -27.06
C GLU A 55 -50.29 -17.84 -27.81
N ILE A 56 -51.21 -17.38 -28.67
CA ILE A 56 -51.03 -16.17 -29.48
C ILE A 56 -51.11 -14.88 -28.67
N LYS A 57 -51.49 -14.94 -27.39
CA LYS A 57 -51.57 -13.77 -26.51
C LYS A 57 -50.26 -12.99 -26.42
N ILE A 58 -49.10 -13.67 -26.53
CA ILE A 58 -47.79 -13.00 -26.53
C ILE A 58 -47.59 -12.07 -27.74
N LEU A 59 -48.39 -12.26 -28.79
CA LEU A 59 -48.40 -11.48 -30.02
C LEU A 59 -49.50 -10.39 -30.03
N GLU A 60 -50.19 -10.15 -28.92
CA GLU A 60 -51.15 -9.05 -28.83
C GLU A 60 -50.45 -7.70 -29.15
N GLY A 61 -50.99 -6.97 -30.13
CA GLY A 61 -50.45 -5.70 -30.62
C GLY A 61 -49.37 -5.83 -31.70
N ASP A 62 -49.01 -7.04 -32.13
CA ASP A 62 -48.11 -7.28 -33.25
C ASP A 62 -48.71 -6.74 -34.57
N GLN A 63 -47.91 -6.00 -35.34
CA GLN A 63 -48.36 -5.32 -36.57
C GLN A 63 -48.19 -6.18 -37.82
N ARG A 64 -47.62 -7.38 -37.71
CA ARG A 64 -47.43 -8.29 -38.86
C ARG A 64 -48.77 -8.71 -39.44
N LYS A 65 -48.84 -8.72 -40.77
CA LYS A 65 -50.07 -9.00 -41.50
C LYS A 65 -50.60 -10.40 -41.19
N GLU A 66 -49.72 -11.40 -41.20
CA GLU A 66 -50.01 -12.79 -40.90
C GLU A 66 -50.53 -13.03 -39.47
N VAL A 67 -50.12 -12.20 -38.50
CA VAL A 67 -50.64 -12.25 -37.11
C VAL A 67 -52.05 -11.68 -37.06
N ASN A 68 -52.27 -10.51 -37.66
CA ASN A 68 -53.59 -9.88 -37.71
C ASN A 68 -54.60 -10.72 -38.51
N ASP A 69 -54.21 -11.23 -39.68
CA ASP A 69 -55.02 -12.13 -40.51
C ASP A 69 -55.41 -13.40 -39.74
N PHE A 70 -54.53 -13.91 -38.87
CA PHE A 70 -54.81 -15.09 -38.04
C PHE A 70 -55.70 -14.77 -36.83
N PHE A 71 -55.50 -13.64 -36.15
CA PHE A 71 -56.41 -13.15 -35.10
C PHE A 71 -57.83 -12.95 -35.63
N ASP A 72 -57.98 -12.34 -36.81
CA ASP A 72 -59.27 -12.14 -37.47
C ASP A 72 -59.92 -13.49 -37.82
N TYR A 73 -59.15 -14.45 -38.32
CA TYR A 73 -59.62 -15.81 -38.58
C TYR A 73 -60.09 -16.52 -37.31
N ILE A 74 -59.34 -16.43 -36.21
CA ILE A 74 -59.72 -17.00 -34.90
C ILE A 74 -61.05 -16.43 -34.40
N ASN A 75 -61.25 -15.12 -34.53
CA ASN A 75 -62.51 -14.45 -34.16
C ASN A 75 -63.68 -14.87 -35.06
N GLN A 76 -63.43 -15.12 -36.35
CA GLN A 76 -64.44 -15.65 -37.28
C GLN A 76 -64.84 -17.09 -36.94
N VAL A 77 -63.89 -17.97 -36.61
CA VAL A 77 -64.17 -19.37 -36.21
C VAL A 77 -64.93 -19.42 -34.88
N GLU A 78 -64.64 -18.52 -33.95
CA GLU A 78 -65.38 -18.39 -32.69
C GLU A 78 -66.83 -17.91 -32.90
N SER A 79 -67.06 -17.02 -33.86
CA SER A 79 -68.39 -16.50 -34.18
C SER A 79 -69.27 -17.54 -34.91
N SER A 80 -68.68 -18.40 -35.74
CA SER A 80 -69.38 -19.42 -36.54
C SER A 80 -69.56 -20.78 -35.82
N LEU A 81 -69.10 -20.88 -34.57
CA LEU A 81 -69.03 -22.12 -33.78
C LEU A 81 -70.43 -22.76 -33.53
N ASN A 82 -71.49 -21.96 -33.60
CA ASN A 82 -72.89 -22.39 -33.44
C ASN A 82 -73.66 -22.59 -34.77
N GLU A 83 -73.03 -22.34 -35.91
CA GLU A 83 -73.64 -22.52 -37.23
C GLU A 83 -73.71 -24.01 -37.62
N ASN A 84 -74.68 -24.35 -38.48
CA ASN A 84 -74.98 -25.73 -38.87
C ASN A 84 -74.05 -26.22 -40.02
N THR A 85 -72.75 -26.24 -39.75
CA THR A 85 -71.65 -26.64 -40.66
C THR A 85 -71.05 -28.01 -40.29
N ASN A 86 -70.17 -28.55 -41.14
CA ASN A 86 -69.43 -29.78 -40.84
C ASN A 86 -68.26 -29.48 -39.89
N LYS A 87 -68.45 -29.71 -38.58
CA LYS A 87 -67.45 -29.35 -37.56
C LYS A 87 -66.14 -30.13 -37.65
N LYS A 88 -66.11 -31.27 -38.36
CA LYS A 88 -64.86 -31.99 -38.61
C LYS A 88 -63.95 -31.23 -39.60
N ASP A 89 -64.54 -30.63 -40.62
CA ASP A 89 -63.79 -29.87 -41.62
C ASP A 89 -63.31 -28.54 -41.02
N ASP A 90 -64.17 -27.87 -40.25
CA ASP A 90 -63.82 -26.64 -39.51
C ASP A 90 -62.64 -26.86 -38.54
N TYR A 91 -62.61 -28.00 -37.83
CA TYR A 91 -61.50 -28.37 -36.94
C TYR A 91 -60.19 -28.58 -37.71
N ASN A 92 -60.24 -29.33 -38.81
CA ASN A 92 -59.06 -29.59 -39.63
C ASN A 92 -58.53 -28.32 -40.29
N GLU A 93 -59.41 -27.40 -40.71
CA GLU A 93 -59.00 -26.12 -41.27
C GLU A 93 -58.35 -25.22 -40.21
N LEU A 94 -58.96 -25.09 -39.03
CA LEU A 94 -58.38 -24.35 -37.90
C LEU A 94 -56.99 -24.88 -37.54
N LEU A 95 -56.86 -26.20 -37.39
CA LEU A 95 -55.58 -26.85 -37.07
C LEU A 95 -54.54 -26.61 -38.17
N ASN A 96 -54.91 -26.71 -39.44
CA ASN A 96 -53.99 -26.53 -40.56
C ASN A 96 -53.52 -25.06 -40.71
N ARG A 97 -54.44 -24.11 -40.54
CA ARG A 97 -54.09 -22.67 -40.55
C ARG A 97 -53.21 -22.32 -39.35
N TYR A 98 -53.53 -22.85 -38.17
CA TYR A 98 -52.71 -22.67 -36.98
C TYR A 98 -51.29 -23.23 -37.18
N THR A 99 -51.17 -24.45 -37.70
CA THR A 99 -49.87 -25.08 -37.97
C THR A 99 -49.03 -24.27 -38.96
N THR A 100 -49.68 -23.71 -39.98
CA THR A 100 -49.04 -22.85 -40.98
C THR A 100 -48.57 -21.53 -40.34
N PHE A 101 -49.46 -20.87 -39.60
CA PHE A 101 -49.17 -19.64 -38.86
C PHE A 101 -48.02 -19.81 -37.87
N ALA A 102 -48.09 -20.81 -36.99
CA ALA A 102 -47.08 -21.08 -35.97
C ALA A 102 -45.70 -21.35 -36.59
N LYS A 103 -45.65 -22.09 -37.71
CA LYS A 103 -44.40 -22.35 -38.45
C LYS A 103 -43.82 -21.08 -39.07
N GLU A 104 -44.66 -20.21 -39.61
CA GLU A 104 -44.23 -18.95 -40.22
C GLU A 104 -43.69 -17.97 -39.17
N ILE A 105 -44.40 -17.78 -38.06
CA ILE A 105 -43.94 -16.93 -36.95
C ILE A 105 -42.66 -17.50 -36.32
N TYR A 106 -42.59 -18.82 -36.11
CA TYR A 106 -41.38 -19.47 -35.59
C TYR A 106 -40.15 -19.14 -36.44
N ASN A 107 -40.23 -19.27 -37.76
CA ASN A 107 -39.09 -18.98 -38.64
C ASN A 107 -38.66 -17.51 -38.56
N GLN A 108 -39.62 -16.59 -38.47
CA GLN A 108 -39.31 -15.16 -38.32
C GLN A 108 -38.64 -14.85 -36.98
N GLU A 109 -39.17 -15.38 -35.88
CA GLU A 109 -38.61 -15.19 -34.54
C GLU A 109 -37.24 -15.86 -34.39
N LYS A 110 -37.01 -16.98 -35.08
CA LYS A 110 -35.72 -17.66 -35.12
C LYS A 110 -34.64 -16.79 -35.76
N ILE A 111 -34.98 -16.09 -36.84
CA ILE A 111 -34.08 -15.14 -37.49
C ILE A 111 -33.77 -13.96 -36.55
N LYS A 112 -34.78 -13.41 -35.88
CA LYS A 112 -34.59 -12.29 -34.95
C LYS A 112 -33.70 -12.66 -33.76
N LEU A 113 -33.95 -13.81 -33.13
CA LEU A 113 -33.13 -14.31 -32.02
C LEU A 113 -31.67 -14.55 -32.45
N SER A 114 -31.47 -15.18 -33.62
CA SER A 114 -30.13 -15.39 -34.18
C SER A 114 -29.38 -14.07 -34.41
N LYS A 115 -30.07 -13.07 -34.95
CA LYS A 115 -29.50 -11.73 -35.15
C LYS A 115 -29.10 -11.08 -33.82
N LEU A 116 -29.99 -11.10 -32.82
CA LEU A 116 -29.73 -10.55 -31.49
C LEU A 116 -28.54 -11.22 -30.80
N ILE A 117 -28.46 -12.55 -30.86
CA ILE A 117 -27.32 -13.32 -30.33
C ILE A 117 -26.01 -12.87 -30.98
N ASN A 118 -25.99 -12.68 -32.29
CA ASN A 118 -24.79 -12.22 -32.99
C ASN A 118 -24.42 -10.77 -32.62
N GLU A 119 -25.40 -9.89 -32.46
CA GLU A 119 -25.18 -8.52 -31.99
C GLU A 119 -24.56 -8.51 -30.59
N ILE A 120 -25.11 -9.29 -29.65
CA ILE A 120 -24.56 -9.38 -28.29
C ILE A 120 -23.15 -10.00 -28.28
N LYS A 121 -22.90 -11.05 -29.09
CA LYS A 121 -21.55 -11.62 -29.25
C LYS A 121 -20.53 -10.59 -29.76
N ASN A 122 -20.95 -9.66 -30.60
CA ASN A 122 -20.08 -8.60 -31.09
C ASN A 122 -19.79 -7.58 -29.97
N ILE A 123 -20.83 -7.15 -29.25
CA ILE A 123 -20.72 -6.24 -28.10
C ILE A 123 -19.76 -6.80 -27.04
N LEU A 124 -19.86 -8.10 -26.72
CA LEU A 124 -18.95 -8.78 -25.79
C LEU A 124 -17.48 -8.69 -26.22
N LYS A 125 -17.20 -8.75 -27.52
CA LYS A 125 -15.84 -8.66 -28.07
C LYS A 125 -15.30 -7.23 -28.13
N THR A 126 -16.16 -6.23 -28.29
CA THR A 126 -15.74 -4.85 -28.52
C THR A 126 -15.82 -3.98 -27.29
N GLU A 127 -16.89 -4.10 -26.50
CA GLU A 127 -17.20 -3.18 -25.39
C GLU A 127 -16.93 -3.78 -24.01
N PHE A 128 -16.93 -5.12 -23.90
CA PHE A 128 -16.71 -5.87 -22.64
C PHE A 128 -15.45 -6.75 -22.68
N SER A 129 -14.50 -6.48 -23.60
CA SER A 129 -13.27 -7.26 -23.74
C SER A 129 -12.17 -6.90 -22.74
N ASP A 130 -12.28 -5.72 -22.11
CA ASP A 130 -11.37 -5.28 -21.06
C ASP A 130 -11.54 -6.14 -19.79
N GLU A 131 -10.43 -6.43 -19.11
CA GLU A 131 -10.37 -7.32 -17.95
C GLU A 131 -11.21 -6.80 -16.78
N LYS A 132 -11.32 -5.47 -16.63
CA LYS A 132 -12.20 -4.83 -15.64
C LYS A 132 -13.69 -5.19 -15.81
N TYR A 133 -14.09 -5.73 -16.96
CA TYR A 133 -15.45 -6.18 -17.24
C TYR A 133 -15.62 -7.70 -17.27
N SER A 134 -14.62 -8.48 -16.84
CA SER A 134 -14.64 -9.94 -17.02
C SER A 134 -15.87 -10.62 -16.40
N SER A 135 -16.32 -10.16 -15.22
CA SER A 135 -17.54 -10.66 -14.57
C SER A 135 -18.81 -10.37 -15.37
N ILE A 136 -18.91 -9.16 -15.95
CA ILE A 136 -20.03 -8.77 -16.81
C ILE A 136 -20.01 -9.58 -18.11
N HIS A 137 -18.82 -9.73 -18.70
CA HIS A 137 -18.61 -10.54 -19.90
C HIS A 137 -19.05 -11.98 -19.68
N GLN A 138 -18.59 -12.62 -18.60
CA GLN A 138 -18.94 -14.01 -18.27
C GLN A 138 -20.46 -14.18 -18.10
N SER A 139 -21.10 -13.28 -17.35
CA SER A 139 -22.54 -13.35 -17.09
C SER A 139 -23.37 -13.22 -18.37
N LEU A 140 -23.07 -12.22 -19.21
CA LEU A 140 -23.80 -12.00 -20.46
C LEU A 140 -23.48 -13.08 -21.50
N SER A 141 -22.25 -13.58 -21.55
CA SER A 141 -21.87 -14.71 -22.41
C SER A 141 -22.63 -15.99 -22.05
N LYS A 142 -22.82 -16.28 -20.76
CA LYS A 142 -23.65 -17.40 -20.30
C LYS A 142 -25.08 -17.29 -20.82
N PHE A 143 -25.72 -16.13 -20.68
CA PHE A 143 -27.07 -15.89 -21.23
C PHE A 143 -27.14 -16.12 -22.75
N VAL A 144 -26.12 -15.67 -23.50
CA VAL A 144 -26.04 -15.88 -24.94
C VAL A 144 -25.93 -17.37 -25.28
N VAL A 145 -25.10 -18.12 -24.56
CA VAL A 145 -24.94 -19.57 -24.76
C VAL A 145 -26.25 -20.29 -24.45
N ASP A 146 -26.84 -20.04 -23.28
CA ASP A 146 -28.07 -20.70 -22.81
C ASP A 146 -29.23 -20.50 -23.80
N LYS A 147 -29.40 -19.28 -24.31
CA LYS A 147 -30.50 -18.96 -25.25
C LYS A 147 -30.22 -19.38 -26.69
N SER A 148 -28.96 -19.62 -27.06
CA SER A 148 -28.60 -20.04 -28.42
C SER A 148 -29.03 -21.48 -28.76
N VAL A 149 -29.22 -22.33 -27.74
CA VAL A 149 -29.73 -23.71 -27.89
C VAL A 149 -31.11 -23.76 -28.57
N LEU A 150 -31.92 -22.71 -28.41
CA LEU A 150 -33.25 -22.61 -29.04
C LEU A 150 -33.20 -22.45 -30.58
N LEU A 151 -32.01 -22.21 -31.15
CA LEU A 151 -31.81 -22.11 -32.60
C LEU A 151 -31.47 -23.46 -33.26
N ASP A 152 -31.18 -24.49 -32.49
CA ASP A 152 -30.76 -25.79 -33.02
C ASP A 152 -31.90 -26.45 -33.81
N GLN A 153 -31.53 -27.18 -34.87
CA GLN A 153 -32.49 -27.85 -35.77
C GLN A 153 -33.28 -28.96 -35.07
N GLU A 154 -32.76 -29.48 -33.97
CA GLU A 154 -33.36 -30.54 -33.13
C GLU A 154 -34.15 -29.97 -31.94
N SER A 155 -34.15 -28.64 -31.74
CA SER A 155 -34.88 -28.03 -30.63
C SER A 155 -36.40 -28.09 -30.87
N ASN A 156 -37.15 -28.59 -29.89
CA ASN A 156 -38.63 -28.55 -29.88
C ASN A 156 -39.18 -27.15 -29.53
N SER A 157 -38.41 -26.10 -29.80
CA SER A 157 -38.72 -24.71 -29.45
C SER A 157 -39.98 -24.24 -30.19
N THR A 158 -40.87 -23.57 -29.48
CA THR A 158 -42.01 -22.86 -30.06
C THR A 158 -41.64 -21.41 -30.40
N TYR A 159 -42.48 -20.69 -31.14
CA TYR A 159 -42.24 -19.27 -31.38
C TYR A 159 -42.34 -18.43 -30.09
N ILE A 160 -43.09 -18.89 -29.08
CA ILE A 160 -43.13 -18.27 -27.75
C ILE A 160 -41.77 -18.32 -27.09
N ASP A 161 -41.11 -19.49 -27.10
CA ASP A 161 -39.81 -19.69 -26.47
C ASP A 161 -38.76 -18.73 -27.07
N LEU A 162 -38.82 -18.54 -28.39
CA LEU A 162 -37.94 -17.62 -29.10
C LEU A 162 -38.20 -16.16 -28.72
N ILE A 163 -39.46 -15.75 -28.54
CA ILE A 163 -39.81 -14.38 -28.14
C ILE A 163 -39.39 -14.12 -26.69
N LEU A 164 -39.59 -15.08 -25.78
CA LEU A 164 -39.14 -14.96 -24.39
C LEU A 164 -37.62 -14.90 -24.29
N ALA A 165 -36.91 -15.73 -25.05
CA ALA A 165 -35.45 -15.69 -25.12
C ALA A 165 -34.91 -14.34 -25.63
N GLN A 166 -35.56 -13.74 -26.64
CA GLN A 166 -35.22 -12.40 -27.11
C GLN A 166 -35.39 -11.35 -25.99
N LYS A 167 -36.50 -11.39 -25.25
CA LYS A 167 -36.74 -10.48 -24.12
C LYS A 167 -35.72 -10.63 -23.01
N ASP A 168 -35.39 -11.87 -22.65
CA ASP A 168 -34.38 -12.17 -21.62
C ASP A 168 -32.99 -11.66 -22.02
N LEU A 169 -32.59 -11.87 -23.29
CA LEU A 169 -31.30 -11.39 -23.81
C LEU A 169 -31.21 -9.86 -23.83
N LEU A 170 -32.28 -9.17 -24.23
CA LEU A 170 -32.33 -7.70 -24.21
C LEU A 170 -32.22 -7.16 -22.78
N LYS A 171 -32.90 -7.79 -21.83
CA LYS A 171 -32.83 -7.42 -20.42
C LYS A 171 -31.42 -7.64 -19.85
N ALA A 172 -30.81 -8.79 -20.14
CA ALA A 172 -29.44 -9.10 -19.72
C ALA A 172 -28.42 -8.11 -20.30
N LEU A 173 -28.59 -7.70 -21.56
CA LEU A 173 -27.75 -6.68 -22.19
C LEU A 173 -27.90 -5.31 -21.53
N GLU A 174 -29.13 -4.90 -21.21
CA GLU A 174 -29.40 -3.63 -20.52
C GLU A 174 -28.77 -3.59 -19.12
N GLU A 175 -28.83 -4.70 -18.39
CA GLU A 175 -28.22 -4.85 -17.06
C GLU A 175 -26.68 -4.85 -17.14
N ALA A 176 -26.09 -5.51 -18.14
CA ALA A 176 -24.66 -5.46 -18.42
C ALA A 176 -24.17 -4.03 -18.71
N ASN A 177 -24.91 -3.26 -19.50
CA ASN A 177 -24.57 -1.87 -19.80
C ASN A 177 -24.62 -0.97 -18.55
N LYS A 178 -25.64 -1.14 -17.68
CA LYS A 178 -25.71 -0.41 -16.40
C LYS A 178 -24.54 -0.75 -15.48
N ASN A 179 -24.17 -2.02 -15.40
CA ASN A 179 -23.03 -2.45 -14.58
C ASN A 179 -21.70 -1.91 -15.13
N LYS A 180 -21.55 -1.80 -16.45
CA LYS A 180 -20.38 -1.17 -17.08
C LYS A 180 -20.26 0.30 -16.70
N GLU A 181 -21.36 1.06 -16.78
CA GLU A 181 -21.38 2.46 -16.34
C GLU A 181 -21.02 2.60 -14.86
N ALA A 182 -21.53 1.71 -14.00
CA ALA A 182 -21.18 1.71 -12.58
C ALA A 182 -19.69 1.43 -12.34
N THR A 183 -19.11 0.43 -13.02
CA THR A 183 -17.67 0.13 -12.93
C THR A 183 -16.81 1.31 -13.42
N ASP A 184 -17.17 1.93 -14.54
CA ASP A 184 -16.46 3.09 -15.06
C ASP A 184 -16.53 4.30 -14.11
N ASN A 185 -17.70 4.55 -13.51
CA ASN A 185 -17.87 5.63 -12.54
C ASN A 185 -17.06 5.37 -11.26
N ASN A 186 -17.10 4.15 -10.72
CA ASN A 186 -16.32 3.81 -9.52
C ASN A 186 -14.81 4.03 -9.73
N LEU A 187 -14.25 3.58 -10.86
CA LEU A 187 -12.83 3.78 -11.17
C LEU A 187 -12.46 5.26 -11.29
N ARG A 188 -13.36 6.06 -11.87
CA ARG A 188 -13.18 7.51 -12.00
C ARG A 188 -13.24 8.20 -10.63
N ASP A 189 -14.18 7.80 -9.78
CA ASP A 189 -14.34 8.35 -8.43
C ASP A 189 -13.16 7.96 -7.54
N GLU A 190 -12.65 6.73 -7.64
CA GLU A 190 -11.44 6.28 -6.94
C GLU A 190 -10.21 7.09 -7.36
N LEU A 191 -9.98 7.28 -8.66
CA LEU A 191 -8.88 8.13 -9.15
C LEU A 191 -9.02 9.55 -8.63
N LYS A 192 -10.23 10.12 -8.71
CA LYS A 192 -10.48 11.49 -8.27
C LYS A 192 -10.27 11.66 -6.77
N ALA A 193 -10.74 10.73 -5.95
CA ALA A 193 -10.47 10.72 -4.52
C ALA A 193 -8.97 10.64 -4.21
N LYS A 194 -8.21 9.86 -5.00
CA LYS A 194 -6.75 9.76 -4.88
C LYS A 194 -6.04 11.07 -5.28
N GLN A 195 -6.50 11.71 -6.36
CA GLN A 195 -6.01 13.02 -6.81
C GLN A 195 -6.29 14.11 -5.75
N ASP A 196 -7.51 14.14 -5.21
CA ASP A 196 -7.91 15.13 -4.18
C ASP A 196 -7.08 14.97 -2.90
N LYS A 197 -6.89 13.72 -2.44
CA LYS A 197 -6.04 13.44 -1.27
C LYS A 197 -4.58 13.84 -1.51
N PHE A 198 -4.06 13.61 -2.72
CA PHE A 198 -2.71 14.04 -3.06
C PHE A 198 -2.59 15.57 -3.14
N LYS A 199 -3.62 16.26 -3.64
CA LYS A 199 -3.71 17.72 -3.67
C LYS A 199 -3.68 18.34 -2.28
N GLU A 200 -4.43 17.73 -1.36
CA GLU A 200 -4.47 18.11 0.05
C GLU A 200 -3.07 18.01 0.66
N LYS A 201 -2.40 16.86 0.48
CA LYS A 201 -1.03 16.65 0.99
C LYS A 201 -0.01 17.64 0.41
N LEU A 202 -0.09 17.96 -0.88
CA LEU A 202 0.77 18.98 -1.50
C LEU A 202 0.51 20.38 -0.92
N SER A 203 -0.75 20.70 -0.65
CA SER A 203 -1.15 21.98 -0.08
C SER A 203 -0.72 22.10 1.39
N GLU A 204 -0.86 21.02 2.16
CA GLU A 204 -0.33 20.94 3.53
C GLU A 204 1.19 21.11 3.55
N ALA A 205 1.93 20.41 2.67
CA ALA A 205 3.37 20.53 2.58
C ALA A 205 3.80 21.98 2.27
N LYS A 206 3.08 22.66 1.37
CA LYS A 206 3.34 24.07 1.03
C LYS A 206 3.09 25.00 2.20
N ASN A 207 1.89 24.95 2.78
CA ASN A 207 1.49 25.84 3.86
C ASN A 207 2.35 25.65 5.11
N ASN A 208 2.67 24.40 5.45
CA ASN A 208 3.37 24.07 6.70
C ASN A 208 4.89 24.19 6.60
N ASN A 209 5.48 24.18 5.40
CA ASN A 209 6.94 24.12 5.27
C ASN A 209 7.54 25.19 4.37
N ILE A 210 6.78 25.78 3.45
CA ILE A 210 7.29 26.83 2.54
C ILE A 210 6.81 28.19 3.04
N ASP A 211 5.49 28.35 3.17
CA ASP A 211 4.88 29.64 3.51
C ASP A 211 5.31 30.16 4.90
N ILE A 212 5.63 29.25 5.83
CA ILE A 212 6.16 29.60 7.16
C ILE A 212 7.48 30.39 7.06
N TYR A 213 8.30 30.10 6.05
CA TYR A 213 9.65 30.66 5.92
C TYR A 213 9.77 31.75 4.85
N GLU A 214 8.78 31.90 3.97
CA GLU A 214 8.76 32.98 2.95
C GLU A 214 8.90 34.38 3.57
N ASN A 215 8.42 34.57 4.80
CA ASN A 215 8.45 35.85 5.51
C ASN A 215 9.77 36.15 6.23
N ASN A 216 10.71 35.20 6.33
CA ASN A 216 11.91 35.36 7.16
C ASN A 216 13.06 36.15 6.49
N ASN A 217 12.90 36.60 5.23
CA ASN A 217 13.93 37.34 4.48
C ASN A 217 15.35 36.72 4.51
N ASP A 218 15.44 35.40 4.68
CA ASP A 218 16.68 34.64 4.75
C ASP A 218 16.90 33.87 3.44
N ASP A 219 17.83 34.34 2.61
CA ASP A 219 18.05 33.82 1.25
C ASP A 219 18.63 32.39 1.24
N GLU A 220 19.35 31.97 2.29
CA GLU A 220 19.86 30.60 2.42
C GLU A 220 18.72 29.63 2.71
N LEU A 221 17.81 29.99 3.63
CA LEU A 221 16.59 29.23 3.90
C LEU A 221 15.70 29.12 2.65
N LYS A 222 15.52 30.20 1.88
CA LYS A 222 14.82 30.14 0.59
C LYS A 222 15.47 29.15 -0.38
N THR A 223 16.79 29.08 -0.39
CA THR A 223 17.53 28.13 -1.24
C THR A 223 17.30 26.67 -0.81
N ILE A 224 17.22 26.41 0.50
CA ILE A 224 16.92 25.08 1.06
C ILE A 224 15.50 24.61 0.68
N LEU A 225 14.53 25.54 0.68
CA LEU A 225 13.12 25.25 0.45
C LEU A 225 12.76 25.09 -1.03
N LYS A 226 13.50 25.78 -1.92
CA LYS A 226 13.18 25.87 -3.34
C LYS A 226 12.94 24.54 -4.07
N PRO A 227 13.73 23.47 -3.85
CA PRO A 227 13.47 22.18 -4.50
C PRO A 227 12.09 21.58 -4.14
N LEU A 228 11.66 21.71 -2.89
CA LEU A 228 10.34 21.27 -2.44
C LEU A 228 9.24 22.15 -3.03
N GLU A 229 9.46 23.46 -3.06
CA GLU A 229 8.54 24.43 -3.65
C GLU A 229 8.30 24.20 -5.15
N ASP A 230 9.39 24.07 -5.92
CA ASP A 230 9.33 23.82 -7.36
C ASP A 230 8.55 22.51 -7.65
N PHE A 231 8.82 21.45 -6.87
CA PHE A 231 8.14 20.16 -7.01
C PHE A 231 6.64 20.25 -6.69
N ILE A 232 6.27 20.92 -5.61
CA ILE A 232 4.85 21.09 -5.23
C ILE A 232 4.11 21.93 -6.28
N ASN A 233 4.69 23.05 -6.71
CA ASN A 233 4.08 23.92 -7.71
C ASN A 233 3.90 23.20 -9.06
N GLU A 234 4.88 22.39 -9.47
CA GLU A 234 4.75 21.55 -10.67
C GLU A 234 3.56 20.59 -10.57
N LEU A 235 3.43 19.87 -9.45
CA LEU A 235 2.39 18.86 -9.27
C LEU A 235 0.99 19.45 -9.10
N LEU A 236 0.84 20.54 -8.36
CA LEU A 236 -0.43 21.25 -8.24
C LEU A 236 -0.94 21.72 -9.61
N GLY A 237 -0.04 22.09 -10.53
CA GLY A 237 -0.38 22.51 -11.89
C GLY A 237 -0.85 21.39 -12.82
N LYS A 238 -0.61 20.12 -12.49
CA LYS A 238 -0.94 18.97 -13.36
C LYS A 238 -1.72 17.85 -12.68
N ILE A 239 -2.18 18.04 -11.45
CA ILE A 239 -2.72 16.95 -10.61
C ILE A 239 -3.91 16.21 -11.25
N GLU A 240 -4.78 16.94 -11.96
CA GLU A 240 -5.95 16.37 -12.62
C GLU A 240 -5.58 15.46 -13.81
N SER A 241 -4.36 15.60 -14.33
CA SER A 241 -3.84 14.80 -15.45
C SER A 241 -3.05 13.55 -15.02
N LEU A 242 -2.77 13.40 -13.72
CA LEU A 242 -1.99 12.28 -13.20
C LEU A 242 -2.84 11.02 -13.09
N ASP A 243 -2.29 9.90 -13.53
CA ASP A 243 -2.89 8.59 -13.28
C ASP A 243 -2.58 8.03 -11.88
N SER A 244 -3.20 6.92 -11.52
CA SER A 244 -3.08 6.31 -10.19
C SER A 244 -1.65 5.92 -9.82
N GLN A 245 -0.84 5.47 -10.78
CA GLN A 245 0.56 5.06 -10.57
C GLN A 245 1.48 6.27 -10.46
N GLU A 246 1.25 7.30 -11.27
CA GLU A 246 1.97 8.57 -11.19
C GLU A 246 1.72 9.27 -9.86
N ILE A 247 0.50 9.22 -9.33
CA ILE A 247 0.19 9.74 -7.99
C ILE A 247 1.01 9.03 -6.92
N ASP A 248 1.03 7.69 -6.90
CA ASP A 248 1.80 6.93 -5.90
C ASP A 248 3.31 7.24 -5.98
N LYS A 249 3.85 7.30 -7.20
CA LYS A 249 5.25 7.65 -7.43
C LYS A 249 5.58 9.06 -6.93
N ASN A 250 4.76 10.05 -7.29
CA ASN A 250 4.98 11.44 -6.91
C ASN A 250 4.77 11.66 -5.41
N ASN A 251 3.89 10.87 -4.78
CA ASN A 251 3.67 10.89 -3.33
C ASN A 251 4.92 10.41 -2.57
N ASN A 252 5.54 9.32 -3.03
CA ASN A 252 6.80 8.84 -2.45
C ASN A 252 7.96 9.83 -2.65
N GLU A 253 8.01 10.52 -3.80
CA GLU A 253 9.04 11.54 -4.06
C GLU A 253 8.82 12.79 -3.20
N LEU A 254 7.56 13.20 -2.98
CA LEU A 254 7.20 14.28 -2.05
C LEU A 254 7.71 13.98 -0.64
N ASP A 255 7.47 12.78 -0.13
CA ASP A 255 7.89 12.39 1.23
C ASP A 255 9.42 12.46 1.39
N LYS A 256 10.18 12.00 0.40
CA LYS A 256 11.65 12.08 0.40
C LYS A 256 12.17 13.51 0.33
N LEU A 257 11.56 14.35 -0.52
CA LEU A 257 11.94 15.76 -0.62
C LEU A 257 11.63 16.49 0.69
N LEU A 258 10.46 16.24 1.28
CA LEU A 258 10.05 16.82 2.54
C LEU A 258 11.02 16.46 3.67
N GLU A 259 11.35 15.17 3.82
CA GLU A 259 12.31 14.70 4.84
C GLU A 259 13.69 15.36 4.66
N ASN A 260 14.23 15.38 3.44
CA ASN A 260 15.52 16.00 3.16
C ASN A 260 15.53 17.52 3.40
N THR A 261 14.43 18.21 3.05
CA THR A 261 14.31 19.65 3.26
C THR A 261 14.22 19.98 4.76
N LEU A 262 13.43 19.22 5.52
CA LEU A 262 13.32 19.40 6.97
C LEU A 262 14.65 19.18 7.70
N GLU A 263 15.41 18.17 7.29
CA GLU A 263 16.73 17.90 7.87
C GLU A 263 17.70 19.06 7.61
N LYS A 264 17.74 19.58 6.37
CA LYS A 264 18.58 20.75 6.03
C LYS A 264 18.17 22.01 6.78
N ILE A 265 16.88 22.23 7.01
CA ILE A 265 16.39 23.35 7.82
C ILE A 265 16.86 23.20 9.26
N ARG A 266 16.83 21.99 9.81
CA ARG A 266 17.32 21.71 11.17
C ARG A 266 18.82 22.00 11.27
N GLU A 267 19.62 21.47 10.36
CA GLU A 267 21.07 21.71 10.30
C GLU A 267 21.36 23.22 10.21
N TYR A 268 20.66 23.93 9.33
CA TYR A 268 20.79 25.38 9.16
C TYR A 268 20.49 26.16 10.45
N ASN A 269 19.38 25.83 11.12
CA ASN A 269 18.99 26.50 12.36
C ASN A 269 19.98 26.22 13.50
N GLU A 270 20.56 25.02 13.56
CA GLU A 270 21.62 24.70 14.52
C GLU A 270 22.89 25.52 14.26
N GLU A 271 23.32 25.65 13.01
CA GLU A 271 24.45 26.50 12.63
C GLU A 271 24.19 27.97 12.95
N LYS A 272 22.99 28.47 12.63
CA LYS A 272 22.57 29.84 12.93
C LYS A 272 22.58 30.13 14.42
N ASN A 273 22.03 29.24 15.24
CA ASN A 273 22.05 29.41 16.68
C ASN A 273 23.49 29.43 17.24
N LYS A 274 24.39 28.58 16.74
CA LYS A 274 25.81 28.60 17.13
C LYS A 274 26.48 29.93 16.76
N ALA A 275 26.24 30.43 15.55
CA ALA A 275 26.77 31.71 15.10
C ALA A 275 26.24 32.88 15.96
N ILE A 276 24.95 32.87 16.31
CA ILE A 276 24.34 33.85 17.21
C ILE A 276 25.01 33.80 18.59
N GLN A 277 25.16 32.61 19.18
CA GLN A 277 25.79 32.49 20.50
C GLN A 277 27.22 33.04 20.50
N LYS A 278 28.02 32.70 19.48
CA LYS A 278 29.37 33.26 19.31
C LYS A 278 29.35 34.79 19.24
N TYR A 279 28.38 35.37 18.53
CA TYR A 279 28.23 36.83 18.45
C TYR A 279 27.85 37.45 19.81
N LEU A 280 26.93 36.83 20.54
CA LEU A 280 26.50 37.30 21.87
C LEU A 280 27.64 37.23 22.90
N GLU A 281 28.46 36.18 22.86
CA GLU A 281 29.68 36.08 23.69
C GLU A 281 30.64 37.23 23.41
N LEU A 282 30.78 37.65 22.14
CA LEU A 282 31.61 38.81 21.79
C LEU A 282 30.99 40.14 22.27
N LEU A 283 29.66 40.28 22.27
CA LEU A 283 28.99 41.44 22.86
C LEU A 283 29.24 41.52 24.38
N GLU A 284 29.25 40.37 25.07
CA GLU A 284 29.58 40.29 26.49
C GLU A 284 31.04 40.69 26.73
N GLN A 285 31.99 40.18 25.94
CA GLN A 285 33.40 40.59 26.00
C GLN A 285 33.58 42.09 25.75
N ALA A 286 32.79 42.70 24.85
CA ALA A 286 32.80 44.14 24.65
C ALA A 286 32.37 44.89 25.93
N ASN A 287 31.34 44.41 26.63
CA ASN A 287 30.92 45.01 27.90
C ASN A 287 31.97 44.83 29.00
N GLU A 288 32.61 43.67 29.11
CA GLU A 288 33.71 43.43 30.06
C GLU A 288 34.89 44.37 29.80
N LEU A 289 35.26 44.59 28.53
CA LEU A 289 36.30 45.54 28.16
C LEU A 289 35.93 46.98 28.51
N LYS A 290 34.67 47.35 28.34
CA LYS A 290 34.17 48.67 28.74
C LYS A 290 34.32 48.88 30.25
N GLU A 291 33.93 47.91 31.06
CA GLU A 291 34.11 47.96 32.52
C GLU A 291 35.59 48.03 32.91
N LEU A 292 36.45 47.25 32.25
CA LEU A 292 37.91 47.32 32.45
C LEU A 292 38.44 48.73 32.17
N PHE A 293 38.02 49.34 31.08
CA PHE A 293 38.45 50.69 30.70
C PHE A 293 37.89 51.75 31.67
N ASP A 294 36.65 51.61 32.12
CA ASP A 294 36.02 52.50 33.13
C ASP A 294 36.80 52.44 34.45
N ASN A 295 37.11 51.24 34.95
CA ASN A 295 37.87 51.02 36.18
C ASN A 295 39.28 51.65 36.13
N LYS A 296 39.84 51.79 34.93
CA LYS A 296 41.16 52.36 34.67
C LYS A 296 41.10 53.83 34.25
N ASN A 297 39.91 54.45 34.26
CA ASN A 297 39.66 55.82 33.81
C ASN A 297 40.15 56.08 32.36
N ALA A 298 40.10 55.07 31.50
CA ALA A 298 40.62 55.09 30.13
C ALA A 298 39.55 55.60 29.12
N SER A 299 39.08 56.84 29.32
CA SER A 299 37.93 57.41 28.57
C SER A 299 38.08 57.39 27.05
N GLU A 300 39.30 57.44 26.53
CA GLU A 300 39.57 57.36 25.09
C GLU A 300 39.17 56.00 24.51
N PHE A 301 39.56 54.90 25.17
CA PHE A 301 39.23 53.54 24.77
C PHE A 301 37.72 53.25 24.90
N ILE A 302 37.06 53.81 25.92
CA ILE A 302 35.59 53.72 26.09
C ILE A 302 34.86 54.38 24.91
N ASN A 303 35.32 55.57 24.50
CA ASN A 303 34.72 56.28 23.38
C ASN A 303 34.92 55.54 22.06
N GLU A 304 36.11 54.98 21.84
CA GLU A 304 36.42 54.18 20.63
C GLU A 304 35.54 52.93 20.57
N LEU A 305 35.43 52.19 21.68
CA LEU A 305 34.57 51.01 21.79
C LEU A 305 33.09 51.36 21.56
N ASN A 306 32.55 52.38 22.23
CA ASN A 306 31.15 52.80 22.05
C ASN A 306 30.86 53.23 20.59
N ASN A 307 31.79 53.95 19.96
CA ASN A 307 31.65 54.36 18.56
C ASN A 307 31.60 53.15 17.62
N PHE A 308 32.47 52.15 17.84
CA PHE A 308 32.44 50.92 17.04
C PHE A 308 31.14 50.14 17.26
N MET A 309 30.76 49.93 18.53
CA MET A 309 29.55 49.22 18.92
C MET A 309 28.26 49.88 18.41
N SER A 310 28.24 51.21 18.23
CA SER A 310 27.08 51.92 17.66
C SER A 310 26.74 51.52 16.22
N ASN A 311 27.67 50.88 15.49
CA ASN A 311 27.48 50.39 14.13
C ASN A 311 27.32 48.86 14.07
N MET A 312 27.33 48.19 15.23
CA MET A 312 27.15 46.75 15.33
C MET A 312 25.68 46.41 15.60
N PRO A 313 25.13 45.34 15.00
CA PRO A 313 23.79 44.88 15.29
C PRO A 313 23.61 44.56 16.78
N ASP A 314 22.44 44.87 17.32
CA ASP A 314 22.11 44.41 18.67
C ASP A 314 21.73 42.91 18.71
N SER A 315 21.43 42.41 19.91
CA SER A 315 21.10 41.00 20.14
C SER A 315 19.81 40.53 19.45
N GLU A 316 18.90 41.43 19.09
CA GLU A 316 17.67 41.10 18.35
C GLU A 316 17.87 41.27 16.84
N GLU A 317 18.55 42.33 16.42
CA GLU A 317 18.89 42.58 15.02
C GLU A 317 19.78 41.48 14.42
N ILE A 318 20.65 40.86 15.22
CA ILE A 318 21.50 39.78 14.71
C ILE A 318 20.71 38.51 14.36
N LYS A 319 19.55 38.27 15.00
CA LYS A 319 18.74 37.05 14.81
C LYS A 319 18.08 36.99 13.42
N ILE A 320 17.85 38.14 12.79
CA ILE A 320 17.26 38.24 11.46
C ILE A 320 18.28 38.08 10.33
N PHE A 321 19.58 38.00 10.63
CA PHE A 321 20.61 37.82 9.62
C PHE A 321 20.82 36.35 9.27
N SER A 322 21.35 36.07 8.07
CA SER A 322 21.79 34.72 7.69
C SER A 322 23.07 34.33 8.44
N VAL A 323 23.37 33.03 8.52
CA VAL A 323 24.58 32.50 9.18
C VAL A 323 25.83 33.24 8.73
N SER A 324 26.07 33.31 7.42
CA SER A 324 27.25 33.97 6.83
C SER A 324 27.38 35.43 7.26
N LYS A 325 26.27 36.16 7.38
CA LYS A 325 26.28 37.57 7.77
C LYS A 325 26.55 37.74 9.27
N ILE A 326 26.06 36.82 10.11
CA ILE A 326 26.35 36.78 11.54
C ILE A 326 27.83 36.46 11.77
N GLU A 327 28.39 35.50 11.05
CA GLU A 327 29.82 35.17 11.12
C GLU A 327 30.70 36.35 10.72
N THR A 328 30.36 37.03 9.62
CA THR A 328 31.07 38.25 9.19
C THR A 328 31.06 39.32 10.29
N LYS A 329 29.90 39.55 10.93
CA LYS A 329 29.80 40.51 12.04
C LYS A 329 30.55 40.07 13.29
N SER A 330 30.59 38.78 13.55
CA SER A 330 31.39 38.20 14.64
C SER A 330 32.88 38.40 14.39
N GLU A 331 33.36 38.20 13.17
CA GLU A 331 34.77 38.44 12.81
C GLU A 331 35.15 39.91 12.90
N GLU A 332 34.31 40.82 12.38
CA GLU A 332 34.52 42.27 12.52
C GLU A 332 34.61 42.69 13.99
N LEU A 333 33.71 42.19 14.84
CA LEU A 333 33.71 42.49 16.27
C LEU A 333 34.93 41.89 16.98
N SER A 334 35.20 40.60 16.80
CA SER A 334 36.34 39.91 17.41
C SER A 334 37.67 40.60 17.08
N SER A 335 37.89 40.94 15.81
CA SER A 335 39.12 41.61 15.39
C SER A 335 39.29 42.98 16.05
N PHE A 336 38.20 43.72 16.24
CA PHE A 336 38.24 45.02 16.91
C PHE A 336 38.53 44.88 18.41
N LEU A 337 37.86 43.93 19.09
CA LEU A 337 38.06 43.68 20.52
C LEU A 337 39.50 43.23 20.83
N GLU A 338 40.08 42.38 19.97
CA GLU A 338 41.49 41.97 20.10
C GLU A 338 42.46 43.15 19.94
N ASP A 339 42.25 44.00 18.93
CA ASP A 339 43.11 45.15 18.68
C ASP A 339 43.05 46.18 19.82
N ILE A 340 41.85 46.53 20.26
CA ILE A 340 41.67 47.55 21.31
C ILE A 340 42.23 47.09 22.64
N LEU A 341 42.07 45.81 23.00
CA LEU A 341 42.67 45.22 24.20
C LEU A 341 44.20 45.18 24.10
N ALA A 342 44.75 44.83 22.94
CA ALA A 342 46.20 44.81 22.73
C ALA A 342 46.81 46.21 22.89
N ARG A 343 46.20 47.25 22.30
CA ARG A 343 46.63 48.64 22.46
C ARG A 343 46.53 49.11 23.91
N PHE A 344 45.43 48.78 24.59
CA PHE A 344 45.26 49.08 26.01
C PHE A 344 46.38 48.45 26.87
N ASN A 345 46.66 47.17 26.68
CA ASN A 345 47.70 46.45 27.42
C ASN A 345 49.11 47.01 27.17
N GLN A 346 49.40 47.47 25.95
CA GLN A 346 50.68 48.13 25.65
C GLN A 346 50.86 49.42 26.46
N VAL A 347 49.80 50.23 26.57
CA VAL A 347 49.82 51.47 27.35
C VAL A 347 50.02 51.16 28.84
N VAL A 348 49.26 50.19 29.38
CA VAL A 348 49.40 49.76 30.79
C VAL A 348 50.82 49.24 31.07
N SER A 349 51.39 48.43 30.18
CA SER A 349 52.78 47.97 30.31
C SER A 349 53.76 49.13 30.37
N LYS A 350 53.53 50.18 29.57
CA LYS A 350 54.40 51.36 29.54
C LYS A 350 54.26 52.23 30.78
N GLN A 351 53.06 52.32 31.36
CA GLN A 351 52.85 52.93 32.68
C GLN A 351 53.65 52.19 33.76
N ASP A 352 53.61 50.86 33.77
CA ASP A 352 54.37 50.04 34.71
C ASP A 352 55.89 50.20 34.53
N GLU A 353 56.37 50.28 33.29
CA GLU A 353 57.77 50.59 32.98
C GLU A 353 58.19 51.96 33.52
N LEU A 354 57.36 52.99 33.33
CA LEU A 354 57.61 54.35 33.83
C LEU A 354 57.71 54.36 35.36
N LYS A 355 56.82 53.64 36.04
CA LYS A 355 56.84 53.53 37.51
C LYS A 355 58.09 52.83 38.00
N LYS A 356 58.45 51.69 37.42
CA LYS A 356 59.69 50.96 37.76
C LYS A 356 60.92 51.82 37.53
N TYR A 357 60.94 52.58 36.43
CA TYR A 357 62.04 53.48 36.14
C TYR A 357 62.15 54.60 37.17
N TYR A 358 61.02 55.24 37.53
CA TYR A 358 60.96 56.22 38.62
C TYR A 358 61.46 55.63 39.96
N ASP A 359 60.95 54.45 40.38
CA ASP A 359 61.33 53.82 41.65
C ASP A 359 62.84 53.51 41.68
N SER A 360 63.37 53.00 40.56
CA SER A 360 64.80 52.76 40.40
C SER A 360 65.64 54.05 40.51
N VAL A 361 65.13 55.18 40.00
CA VAL A 361 65.79 56.48 40.09
C VAL A 361 65.78 57.00 41.53
N ILE A 362 64.65 56.87 42.25
CA ILE A 362 64.57 57.24 43.67
C ILE A 362 65.56 56.42 44.50
N ASP A 363 65.60 55.11 44.33
CA ASP A 363 66.44 54.23 45.15
C ASP A 363 67.94 54.40 44.88
N ASN A 364 68.33 54.56 43.61
CA ASN A 364 69.73 54.46 43.19
C ASN A 364 70.41 55.79 42.81
N GLU A 365 69.64 56.78 42.34
CA GLU A 365 70.21 58.04 41.84
C GLU A 365 70.05 59.18 42.86
N LEU A 366 68.95 59.24 43.61
CA LEU A 366 68.67 60.35 44.53
C LEU A 366 69.71 60.47 45.67
N ASN A 367 70.20 59.35 46.20
CA ASN A 367 71.21 59.29 47.27
C ASN A 367 72.58 59.88 46.86
N LYS A 368 72.85 60.04 45.55
CA LYS A 368 74.11 60.67 45.07
C LYS A 368 74.22 62.15 45.43
N TYR A 369 73.12 62.75 45.89
CA TYR A 369 73.00 64.17 46.21
C TYR A 369 72.84 64.46 47.71
N ASP A 370 73.06 63.48 48.60
CA ASP A 370 72.91 63.66 50.07
C ASP A 370 73.74 64.83 50.64
N ASN A 371 74.93 65.07 50.09
CA ASN A 371 75.80 66.19 50.48
C ASN A 371 75.38 67.54 49.86
N TYR A 372 74.32 67.56 49.05
CA TYR A 372 73.77 68.75 48.38
C TYR A 372 72.24 68.83 48.61
N PRO A 373 71.77 69.10 49.85
CA PRO A 373 70.36 68.96 50.23
C PRO A 373 69.39 69.75 49.35
N THR A 374 69.78 70.95 48.90
CA THR A 374 68.97 71.76 47.99
C THR A 374 68.78 71.06 46.63
N ILE A 375 69.84 70.47 46.07
CA ILE A 375 69.77 69.75 44.78
C ILE A 375 68.95 68.47 44.93
N LYS A 376 69.12 67.74 46.04
CA LYS A 376 68.35 66.52 46.33
C LYS A 376 66.84 66.80 46.41
N ASN A 377 66.44 67.80 47.20
CA ASN A 377 65.03 68.16 47.36
C ASN A 377 64.41 68.64 46.04
N ASP A 378 65.12 69.47 45.27
CA ASP A 378 64.65 69.95 43.97
C ASP A 378 64.50 68.83 42.93
N LEU A 379 65.35 67.78 43.01
CA LEU A 379 65.25 66.60 42.16
C LEU A 379 64.06 65.72 42.58
N GLU A 380 63.92 65.46 43.87
CA GLU A 380 62.81 64.67 44.43
C GLU A 380 61.46 65.30 44.13
N GLU A 381 61.30 66.62 44.32
CA GLU A 381 60.07 67.34 44.01
C GLU A 381 59.71 67.22 42.52
N LYS A 382 60.70 67.36 41.62
CA LYS A 382 60.48 67.19 40.18
C LYS A 382 60.10 65.77 39.81
N LEU A 383 60.80 64.77 40.32
CA LEU A 383 60.49 63.36 40.05
C LEU A 383 59.09 62.99 40.53
N ASN A 384 58.73 63.42 41.74
CA ASN A 384 57.39 63.24 42.32
C ASN A 384 56.32 63.97 41.50
N GLY A 385 56.64 65.14 40.94
CA GLY A 385 55.77 65.86 40.01
C GLY A 385 55.56 65.12 38.68
N VAL A 386 56.61 64.53 38.10
CA VAL A 386 56.55 63.82 36.81
C VAL A 386 55.72 62.53 36.92
N ILE A 387 55.89 61.76 38.00
CA ILE A 387 55.15 60.52 38.22
C ILE A 387 53.74 60.76 38.76
N LYS A 388 53.38 61.99 39.14
CA LYS A 388 52.03 62.28 39.60
C LYS A 388 51.01 61.99 38.49
N ASP A 389 49.94 61.27 38.84
CA ASP A 389 48.83 60.91 37.95
C ASP A 389 49.25 60.17 36.66
N TYR A 390 50.44 59.54 36.63
CA TYR A 390 50.96 58.81 35.46
C TYR A 390 50.07 57.63 35.03
N ASP A 391 49.39 57.01 35.99
CA ASP A 391 48.45 55.89 35.84
C ASP A 391 47.17 56.29 35.11
N LYS A 392 46.92 57.59 34.94
CA LYS A 392 45.79 58.16 34.18
C LYS A 392 46.18 58.60 32.77
N VAL A 393 47.46 58.52 32.40
CA VAL A 393 47.96 58.92 31.08
C VAL A 393 47.90 57.73 30.14
N PHE A 394 47.02 57.79 29.13
CA PHE A 394 46.87 56.73 28.14
C PHE A 394 47.50 57.05 26.77
N ASP A 395 48.05 58.25 26.59
CA ASP A 395 48.84 58.61 25.41
C ASP A 395 50.29 58.13 25.58
N ASN A 396 50.71 57.22 24.69
CA ASN A 396 52.06 56.66 24.67
C ASN A 396 53.17 57.72 24.49
N ASN A 397 52.90 58.82 23.77
CA ASN A 397 53.87 59.90 23.57
C ASN A 397 54.01 60.75 24.83
N GLU A 398 52.93 60.94 25.58
CA GLU A 398 52.96 61.64 26.86
C GLU A 398 53.72 60.81 27.91
N LEU A 399 53.51 59.48 27.94
CA LEU A 399 54.34 58.57 28.74
C LEU A 399 55.83 58.66 28.37
N ASP A 400 56.17 58.70 27.06
CA ASP A 400 57.56 58.91 26.61
C ASP A 400 58.12 60.27 27.04
N SER A 401 57.31 61.33 27.03
CA SER A 401 57.71 62.65 27.54
C SER A 401 58.09 62.57 29.01
N LYS A 402 57.30 61.86 29.83
CA LYS A 402 57.57 61.68 31.25
C LYS A 402 58.89 60.93 31.51
N PHE A 403 59.22 59.91 30.72
CA PHE A 403 60.56 59.28 30.76
C PHE A 403 61.69 60.28 30.49
N ASN A 404 61.51 61.15 29.50
CA ASN A 404 62.49 62.18 29.16
C ASN A 404 62.61 63.26 30.23
N GLU A 405 61.51 63.62 30.88
CA GLU A 405 61.48 64.58 31.99
C GLU A 405 62.27 64.07 33.20
N ILE A 406 62.14 62.79 33.54
CA ILE A 406 62.97 62.13 34.57
C ILE A 406 64.47 62.25 34.22
N ASN A 407 64.83 61.92 32.98
CA ASN A 407 66.22 62.02 32.51
C ASN A 407 66.75 63.46 32.54
N ASN A 408 65.94 64.43 32.14
CA ASN A 408 66.32 65.85 32.16
C ASN A 408 66.50 66.38 33.59
N ALA A 409 65.64 65.95 34.53
CA ALA A 409 65.78 66.29 35.94
C ALA A 409 67.10 65.77 36.52
N LEU A 410 67.45 64.50 36.22
CA LEU A 410 68.73 63.90 36.61
C LEU A 410 69.94 64.63 36.03
N ASN A 411 69.91 64.94 34.73
CA ASN A 411 71.01 65.67 34.08
C ASN A 411 71.21 67.06 34.67
N LYS A 412 70.12 67.76 35.03
CA LYS A 412 70.19 69.09 35.64
C LYS A 412 70.77 69.03 37.06
N ALA A 413 70.36 68.06 37.86
CA ALA A 413 70.91 67.83 39.20
C ALA A 413 72.42 67.56 39.16
N GLU A 414 72.88 66.73 38.21
CA GLU A 414 74.32 66.44 38.05
C GLU A 414 75.10 67.68 37.57
N GLN A 415 74.52 68.55 36.73
CA GLN A 415 75.15 69.82 36.33
C GLN A 415 75.23 70.84 37.47
N GLU A 416 74.20 70.91 38.32
CA GLU A 416 74.18 71.81 39.49
C GLU A 416 75.18 71.35 40.55
N LYS A 417 75.29 70.04 40.77
CA LYS A 417 76.33 69.42 41.62
C LYS A 417 77.74 69.77 41.14
N ASN A 418 77.98 69.71 39.83
CA ASN A 418 79.27 70.08 39.23
C ASN A 418 79.62 71.59 39.37
N LYS A 419 78.64 72.47 39.61
CA LYS A 419 78.85 73.91 39.87
C LYS A 419 79.13 74.24 41.34
N GLN A 420 78.81 73.33 42.27
CA GLN A 420 78.86 73.59 43.72
C GLN A 420 80.18 73.15 44.39
N ASN A 421 81.18 72.68 43.62
CA ASN A 421 82.44 72.10 44.14
C ASN A 421 83.64 73.07 44.30
N GLU A 422 83.43 74.39 44.39
CA GLU A 422 84.46 75.37 44.80
C GLU A 422 83.99 76.20 46.00
N ASN A 423 84.28 75.76 47.23
CA ASN A 423 84.74 76.52 48.41
C ASN A 423 84.34 75.91 49.77
N THR A 424 85.37 75.66 50.60
CA THR A 424 85.49 75.65 52.09
C THR A 424 84.44 74.89 52.92
N SER A 425 84.75 73.81 53.65
CA SER A 425 85.65 73.57 54.82
C SER A 425 85.15 74.10 56.17
N ASP A 426 84.82 73.12 57.03
CA ASP A 426 84.94 72.99 58.49
C ASP A 426 84.48 74.13 59.42
N GLU A 427 83.58 73.79 60.34
CA GLU A 427 83.88 73.84 61.78
C GLU A 427 82.86 72.98 62.56
N SER A 428 83.38 72.14 63.46
CA SER A 428 82.62 71.22 64.31
C SER A 428 82.38 71.82 65.68
N ASP A 429 81.13 71.78 66.16
CA ASP A 429 80.83 71.94 67.57
C ASP A 429 80.50 70.58 68.19
N GLU A 430 81.13 70.33 69.32
CA GLU A 430 81.16 69.07 70.07
C GLU A 430 79.78 68.79 70.69
N VAL A 431 79.03 67.87 70.08
CA VAL A 431 77.69 67.44 70.52
C VAL A 431 77.80 66.23 71.45
N ASP A 432 77.18 66.30 72.62
CA ASP A 432 77.06 65.18 73.57
C ASP A 432 76.01 64.15 73.07
N TYR A 433 76.45 63.29 72.15
CA TYR A 433 75.61 62.28 71.48
C TYR A 433 74.99 61.27 72.44
N LYS A 434 75.58 61.03 73.61
CA LYS A 434 75.03 60.09 74.59
C LYS A 434 73.71 60.60 75.17
N LYS A 435 73.68 61.89 75.52
CA LYS A 435 72.46 62.53 76.05
C LYS A 435 71.35 62.57 75.00
N ILE A 436 71.68 62.94 73.76
CA ILE A 436 70.71 63.03 72.66
C ILE A 436 70.12 61.66 72.32
N LEU A 437 70.95 60.62 72.24
CA LEU A 437 70.49 59.28 71.90
C LEU A 437 69.58 58.70 73.00
N LEU A 438 69.87 58.95 74.28
CA LEU A 438 68.99 58.58 75.39
C LEU A 438 67.63 59.30 75.35
N GLU A 439 67.62 60.61 75.04
CA GLU A 439 66.38 61.38 74.89
C GLU A 439 65.53 60.84 73.73
N LYS A 440 66.16 60.47 72.60
CA LYS A 440 65.48 59.87 71.45
C LYS A 440 64.95 58.46 71.71
N ILE A 441 65.69 57.61 72.42
CA ILE A 441 65.23 56.28 72.84
C ILE A 441 63.99 56.40 73.73
N ASN A 442 64.03 57.29 74.72
CA ASN A 442 62.89 57.51 75.61
C ASN A 442 61.67 58.04 74.84
N HIS A 443 61.87 59.00 73.94
CA HIS A 443 60.81 59.49 73.07
C HIS A 443 60.20 58.38 72.21
N ALA A 444 61.03 57.56 71.55
CA ALA A 444 60.57 56.45 70.71
C ALA A 444 59.75 55.41 71.47
N LYS A 445 60.13 55.13 72.73
CA LYS A 445 59.36 54.24 73.62
C LYS A 445 58.03 54.82 74.05
N GLU A 446 57.99 56.12 74.38
CA GLU A 446 56.79 56.77 74.88
C GLU A 446 55.75 57.11 73.79
N HIS A 447 56.20 57.27 72.55
CA HIS A 447 55.37 57.70 71.42
C HIS A 447 55.14 56.57 70.40
N GLU A 448 56.16 56.17 69.65
CA GLU A 448 56.02 55.23 68.53
C GLU A 448 55.78 53.79 69.01
N LEU A 449 56.61 53.27 69.91
CA LEU A 449 56.53 51.87 70.36
C LEU A 449 55.34 51.60 71.29
N LYS A 450 54.80 52.63 71.93
CA LYS A 450 53.57 52.53 72.73
C LYS A 450 52.35 52.07 71.91
N MET A 451 52.40 52.22 70.59
CA MET A 451 51.37 51.71 69.69
C MET A 451 51.33 50.17 69.63
N LEU A 452 52.46 49.48 69.87
CA LEU A 452 52.51 48.00 69.95
C LEU A 452 51.63 47.44 71.07
N GLU A 453 51.57 48.14 72.21
CA GLU A 453 50.81 47.68 73.38
C GLU A 453 49.29 47.74 73.19
N LYS A 454 48.82 48.46 72.16
CA LYS A 454 47.40 48.80 71.97
C LYS A 454 46.81 48.38 70.62
N THR A 455 47.64 47.94 69.68
CA THR A 455 47.19 47.62 68.32
C THR A 455 46.75 46.15 68.19
N ASN A 456 45.68 45.93 67.43
CA ASN A 456 45.25 44.62 66.94
C ASN A 456 45.64 44.40 65.46
N GLU A 457 46.38 45.33 64.86
CA GLU A 457 46.82 45.27 63.46
C GLU A 457 48.14 44.53 63.34
N GLU A 458 48.13 43.39 62.66
CA GLU A 458 49.35 42.60 62.42
C GLU A 458 50.41 43.40 61.63
N ALA A 459 49.98 44.28 60.73
CA ALA A 459 50.87 45.15 59.98
C ALA A 459 51.64 46.13 60.88
N ILE A 460 50.97 46.78 61.85
CA ILE A 460 51.63 47.66 62.82
C ILE A 460 52.61 46.85 63.68
N TYR A 461 52.23 45.63 64.08
CA TYR A 461 53.13 44.75 64.82
C TYR A 461 54.40 44.42 64.01
N ARG A 462 54.28 44.10 62.73
CA ARG A 462 55.43 43.81 61.84
C ARG A 462 56.31 45.03 61.59
N ILE A 463 55.75 46.24 61.58
CA ILE A 463 56.49 47.50 61.43
C ILE A 463 57.27 47.83 62.71
N LEU A 464 56.62 47.78 63.86
CA LEU A 464 57.19 48.29 65.10
C LEU A 464 58.03 47.27 65.87
N LYS A 465 57.78 45.96 65.72
CA LYS A 465 58.51 44.93 66.49
C LYS A 465 60.02 44.90 66.21
N PRO A 466 60.49 44.95 64.95
CA PRO A 466 61.93 45.05 64.67
C PRO A 466 62.55 46.34 65.21
N PHE A 467 61.78 47.44 65.21
CA PHE A 467 62.23 48.71 65.76
C PHE A 467 62.33 48.67 67.29
N GLU A 468 61.39 48.03 67.98
CA GLU A 468 61.45 47.79 69.42
C GLU A 468 62.72 47.03 69.81
N GLU A 469 63.03 45.95 69.07
CA GLU A 469 64.24 45.15 69.28
C GLU A 469 65.51 45.96 69.04
N TYR A 470 65.53 46.80 68.01
CA TYR A 470 66.62 47.71 67.70
C TYR A 470 66.81 48.78 68.79
N VAL A 471 65.74 49.46 69.23
CA VAL A 471 65.76 50.50 70.28
C VAL A 471 66.26 49.93 71.61
N ASN A 472 65.73 48.77 72.03
CA ASN A 472 66.17 48.09 73.25
C ASN A 472 67.63 47.60 73.15
N GLY A 473 68.07 47.15 71.97
CA GLY A 473 69.46 46.75 71.72
C GLY A 473 70.44 47.91 71.88
N ILE A 474 70.10 49.10 71.38
CA ILE A 474 70.93 50.30 71.53
C ILE A 474 70.98 50.76 72.98
N GLU A 475 69.84 50.79 73.67
CA GLU A 475 69.76 51.23 75.07
C GLU A 475 70.66 50.41 76.01
N ILE A 476 70.76 49.09 75.79
CA ILE A 476 71.64 48.21 76.56
C ILE A 476 73.12 48.54 76.30
N GLN A 477 73.48 48.82 75.05
CA GLN A 477 74.86 49.02 74.62
C GLN A 477 75.37 50.45 74.87
N ILE A 478 74.49 51.43 75.11
CA ILE A 478 74.80 52.86 75.08
C ILE A 478 75.88 53.33 76.07
N ASN A 479 76.11 52.58 77.15
CA ASN A 479 77.15 52.89 78.13
C ASN A 479 78.54 52.39 77.72
N ASP A 480 78.61 51.45 76.78
CA ASP A 480 79.84 50.79 76.32
C ASP A 480 80.36 51.37 74.99
N LEU A 481 79.58 52.25 74.34
CA LEU A 481 79.93 52.90 73.08
C LEU A 481 80.83 54.12 73.29
N ASN A 482 81.83 54.29 72.42
CA ASN A 482 82.68 55.47 72.39
C ASN A 482 82.03 56.64 71.60
N GLY A 483 82.65 57.82 71.61
CA GLY A 483 82.06 59.04 71.02
C GLY A 483 81.73 58.96 69.52
N GLU A 484 82.53 58.25 68.73
CA GLU A 484 82.28 58.07 67.29
C GLU A 484 81.20 57.03 67.02
N GLU A 485 81.19 55.95 67.81
CA GLU A 485 80.14 54.93 67.79
C GLU A 485 78.78 55.51 68.20
N LEU A 486 78.75 56.39 69.21
CA LEU A 486 77.54 57.09 69.65
C LEU A 486 76.99 58.04 68.57
N LYS A 487 77.88 58.75 67.85
CA LYS A 487 77.51 59.61 66.72
C LYS A 487 76.88 58.79 65.58
N ASN A 488 77.53 57.69 65.20
CA ASN A 488 77.03 56.82 64.14
C ASN A 488 75.69 56.17 64.53
N LYS A 489 75.56 55.71 65.79
CA LYS A 489 74.29 55.17 66.30
C LYS A 489 73.17 56.20 66.35
N ASN A 490 73.48 57.46 66.60
CA ASN A 490 72.47 58.53 66.56
C ASN A 490 71.94 58.77 65.13
N ILE A 491 72.81 58.72 64.12
CA ILE A 491 72.41 58.83 62.70
C ILE A 491 71.60 57.59 62.27
N GLU A 492 72.07 56.39 62.61
CA GLU A 492 71.34 55.14 62.32
C GLU A 492 69.97 55.12 62.99
N PHE A 493 69.87 55.63 64.23
CA PHE A 493 68.61 55.71 64.95
C PHE A 493 67.62 56.66 64.28
N ASP A 494 68.07 57.82 63.81
CA ASP A 494 67.22 58.77 63.08
C ASP A 494 66.70 58.15 61.78
N LEU A 495 67.56 57.49 61.01
CA LEU A 495 67.16 56.79 59.79
C LEU A 495 66.17 55.65 60.08
N ALA A 496 66.39 54.88 61.15
CA ALA A 496 65.49 53.80 61.55
C ALA A 496 64.12 54.33 62.01
N LEU A 497 64.11 55.41 62.81
CA LEU A 497 62.89 56.06 63.30
C LEU A 497 62.10 56.71 62.15
N GLU A 498 62.78 57.40 61.23
CA GLU A 498 62.16 58.00 60.05
C GLU A 498 61.52 56.94 59.16
N LYS A 499 62.24 55.84 58.90
CA LYS A 499 61.70 54.69 58.15
C LYS A 499 60.44 54.11 58.79
N VAL A 500 60.43 53.95 60.11
CA VAL A 500 59.26 53.45 60.86
C VAL A 500 58.10 54.44 60.80
N ARG A 501 58.35 55.74 60.97
CA ARG A 501 57.32 56.78 60.86
C ARG A 501 56.70 56.81 59.47
N ASN A 502 57.50 56.67 58.41
CA ASN A 502 57.01 56.59 57.03
C ASN A 502 56.12 55.36 56.84
N TYR A 503 56.52 54.18 57.32
CA TYR A 503 55.67 52.98 57.25
C TYR A 503 54.39 53.09 58.07
N LEU A 504 54.41 53.74 59.23
CA LEU A 504 53.21 54.00 60.02
C LEU A 504 52.26 54.99 59.34
N ASP A 505 52.80 56.03 58.68
CA ASP A 505 52.01 56.99 57.88
C ASP A 505 51.39 56.32 56.65
N GLU A 506 52.15 55.50 55.93
CA GLU A 506 51.66 54.67 54.82
C GLU A 506 50.55 53.72 55.28
N PHE A 507 50.74 53.06 56.43
CA PHE A 507 49.71 52.21 57.01
C PHE A 507 48.45 53.01 57.40
N SER A 508 48.60 54.21 57.96
CA SER A 508 47.45 55.08 58.28
C SER A 508 46.64 55.43 57.03
N LYS A 509 47.32 55.82 55.94
CA LYS A 509 46.70 56.07 54.63
C LYS A 509 46.03 54.82 54.06
N TYR A 510 46.67 53.67 54.16
CA TYR A 510 46.08 52.38 53.76
C TYR A 510 44.82 52.07 54.56
N LYS A 511 44.84 52.24 55.88
CA LYS A 511 43.70 52.01 56.76
C LYS A 511 42.54 52.95 56.43
N GLU A 512 42.81 54.24 56.20
CA GLU A 512 41.79 55.18 55.75
C GLU A 512 41.16 54.77 54.41
N ARG A 513 41.97 54.27 53.47
CA ARG A 513 41.48 53.75 52.19
C ARG A 513 40.57 52.53 52.38
N VAL A 514 41.01 51.53 53.15
CA VAL A 514 40.23 50.31 53.43
C VAL A 514 38.91 50.64 54.14
N VAL A 515 38.91 51.60 55.07
CA VAL A 515 37.67 52.08 55.72
C VAL A 515 36.72 52.71 54.69
N LYS A 516 37.21 53.52 53.75
CA LYS A 516 36.38 54.10 52.69
C LYS A 516 35.81 53.01 51.77
N GLU A 517 36.65 52.08 51.32
CA GLU A 517 36.23 50.93 50.50
C GLU A 517 35.16 50.09 51.22
N TYR A 518 35.32 49.86 52.53
CA TYR A 518 34.31 49.18 53.35
C TYR A 518 32.97 49.93 53.37
N ILE A 519 32.98 51.25 53.60
CA ILE A 519 31.75 52.04 53.66
C ILE A 519 31.03 52.07 52.32
N GLU A 520 31.78 52.17 51.22
CA GLU A 520 31.22 52.09 49.87
C GLU A 520 30.58 50.72 49.61
N ALA A 521 31.32 49.63 49.87
CA ALA A 521 30.80 48.26 49.73
C ALA A 521 29.57 48.01 50.60
N ALA A 522 29.58 48.48 51.85
CA ALA A 522 28.47 48.34 52.78
C ALA A 522 27.22 49.13 52.32
N ASN A 523 27.39 50.34 51.76
CA ASN A 523 26.29 51.11 51.20
C ASN A 523 25.71 50.45 49.94
N ASN A 524 26.57 49.93 49.06
CA ASN A 524 26.16 49.18 47.88
C ASN A 524 25.39 47.92 48.27
N PHE A 525 25.88 47.18 49.28
CA PHE A 525 25.18 46.02 49.82
C PHE A 525 23.83 46.39 50.42
N LYS A 526 23.74 47.43 51.25
CA LYS A 526 22.45 47.92 51.80
C LYS A 526 21.45 48.25 50.71
N LYS A 527 21.88 48.98 49.69
CA LYS A 527 21.04 49.34 48.54
C LYS A 527 20.57 48.09 47.79
N PHE A 528 21.48 47.13 47.55
CA PHE A 528 21.12 45.86 46.94
C PHE A 528 20.05 45.13 47.76
N VAL A 529 20.21 45.04 49.09
CA VAL A 529 19.20 44.41 49.97
C VAL A 529 17.87 45.15 49.88
N GLU A 530 17.85 46.49 49.95
CA GLU A 530 16.63 47.29 49.82
C GLU A 530 15.89 47.10 48.48
N ASP A 531 16.64 46.95 47.38
CA ASP A 531 16.04 46.67 46.07
C ASP A 531 15.58 45.22 45.97
N PHE A 532 16.36 44.27 46.52
CA PHE A 532 16.02 42.85 46.55
C PHE A 532 14.78 42.56 47.42
N GLU A 533 14.53 43.37 48.45
CA GLU A 533 13.32 43.31 49.29
C GLU A 533 12.01 43.48 48.49
N LYS A 534 12.05 44.13 47.33
CA LYS A 534 10.88 44.34 46.47
C LYS A 534 10.60 43.14 45.55
N THR A 535 11.48 42.14 45.52
CA THR A 535 11.34 40.94 44.68
C THR A 535 10.48 39.87 45.36
N LYS A 536 10.09 38.83 44.62
CA LYS A 536 9.30 37.68 45.14
C LYS A 536 10.13 36.63 45.91
N TYR A 537 11.45 36.74 45.93
CA TYR A 537 12.37 35.69 46.40
C TYR A 537 12.59 35.68 47.92
N GLU A 538 11.51 35.49 48.68
CA GLU A 538 11.50 35.53 50.16
C GLU A 538 12.50 34.58 50.83
N ASN A 539 12.79 33.43 50.22
CA ASN A 539 13.75 32.45 50.73
C ASN A 539 15.21 32.92 50.73
N ILE A 540 15.55 33.95 49.94
CA ILE A 540 16.90 34.52 49.87
C ILE A 540 17.02 35.74 50.80
N LYS A 541 15.92 36.50 50.97
CA LYS A 541 15.90 37.75 51.75
C LYS A 541 16.40 37.60 53.19
N ALA A 542 16.08 36.48 53.85
CA ALA A 542 16.45 36.28 55.25
C ALA A 542 17.97 36.33 55.48
N GLY A 543 18.76 35.67 54.62
CA GLY A 543 20.23 35.68 54.72
C GLY A 543 20.81 37.07 54.44
N LEU A 544 20.27 37.76 53.43
CA LEU A 544 20.70 39.12 53.09
C LEU A 544 20.39 40.14 54.21
N ARG A 545 19.23 40.03 54.86
CA ARG A 545 18.88 40.86 56.03
C ARG A 545 19.81 40.62 57.21
N GLU A 546 20.13 39.36 57.48
CA GLU A 546 21.05 38.99 58.55
C GLU A 546 22.42 39.61 58.32
N GLU A 547 22.97 39.48 57.11
CA GLU A 547 24.27 40.05 56.77
C GLU A 547 24.28 41.58 56.79
N ALA A 548 23.20 42.23 56.33
CA ALA A 548 23.07 43.68 56.39
C ALA A 548 23.04 44.20 57.84
N SER A 549 22.60 43.37 58.80
CA SER A 549 22.57 43.73 60.21
C SER A 549 23.95 43.79 60.88
N TYR A 550 24.97 43.16 60.27
CA TYR A 550 26.37 43.21 60.75
C TYR A 550 27.16 44.42 60.23
N ILE A 551 26.56 45.27 59.38
CA ILE A 551 27.22 46.48 58.89
C ILE A 551 27.40 47.49 60.02
N VAL A 552 28.63 47.98 60.18
CA VAL A 552 28.97 49.00 61.18
C VAL A 552 29.13 50.39 60.54
N ASP A 553 29.09 51.43 61.35
CA ASP A 553 29.35 52.81 60.91
C ASP A 553 30.84 53.08 60.71
N GLU A 554 31.16 54.22 60.10
CA GLU A 554 32.53 54.63 59.77
C GLU A 554 33.43 54.76 61.01
N GLU A 555 32.91 55.29 62.11
CA GLU A 555 33.68 55.46 63.36
C GLU A 555 34.02 54.11 63.99
N THR A 556 33.10 53.15 63.96
CA THR A 556 33.34 51.78 64.40
C THR A 556 34.32 51.07 63.47
N ALA A 557 34.17 51.25 62.15
CA ALA A 557 35.07 50.67 61.14
C ALA A 557 36.52 51.12 61.33
N LYS A 558 36.78 52.39 61.71
CA LYS A 558 38.13 52.89 62.04
C LYS A 558 38.82 52.12 63.17
N THR A 559 38.06 51.45 64.04
CA THR A 559 38.60 50.67 65.17
C THR A 559 38.81 49.19 64.85
N ILE A 560 38.23 48.69 63.76
CA ILE A 560 38.34 47.30 63.29
C ILE A 560 39.68 47.13 62.55
N SER A 561 40.22 45.91 62.56
CA SER A 561 41.46 45.63 61.81
C SER A 561 41.21 45.64 60.31
N THR A 562 42.19 46.12 59.55
CA THR A 562 42.13 46.15 58.08
C THR A 562 41.87 44.77 57.45
N TYR A 563 42.38 43.69 58.05
CA TYR A 563 42.10 42.32 57.65
C TYR A 563 40.60 41.96 57.73
N TYR A 564 39.95 42.28 58.85
CA TYR A 564 38.52 41.98 59.02
C TYR A 564 37.63 42.85 58.12
N LEU A 565 37.99 44.12 57.88
CA LEU A 565 37.27 44.97 56.93
C LEU A 565 37.30 44.39 55.51
N ASN A 566 38.46 43.94 55.04
CA ASN A 566 38.60 43.31 53.72
C ASN A 566 37.81 41.99 53.60
N LEU A 567 37.76 41.18 54.67
CA LEU A 567 36.91 40.00 54.71
C LEU A 567 35.43 40.35 54.58
N MET A 568 34.96 41.38 55.29
CA MET A 568 33.57 41.83 55.19
C MET A 568 33.23 42.38 53.80
N ILE A 569 34.12 43.16 53.17
CA ILE A 569 33.95 43.62 51.78
C ILE A 569 33.75 42.41 50.85
N SER A 570 34.62 41.40 50.97
CA SER A 570 34.53 40.19 50.15
C SER A 570 33.25 39.40 50.43
N GLN A 571 32.80 39.35 51.68
CA GLN A 571 31.53 38.71 52.06
C GLN A 571 30.34 39.39 51.38
N PHE A 572 30.26 40.72 51.40
CA PHE A 572 29.16 41.44 50.74
C PHE A 572 29.08 41.13 49.24
N THR A 573 30.22 41.14 48.53
CA THR A 573 30.26 40.78 47.11
C THR A 573 29.82 39.34 46.87
N ASN A 574 30.31 38.40 47.67
CA ASN A 574 29.94 36.99 47.54
C ASN A 574 28.44 36.77 47.76
N SER A 575 27.84 37.47 48.71
CA SER A 575 26.42 37.34 49.01
C SER A 575 25.51 37.93 47.94
N ILE A 576 25.91 39.05 47.32
CA ILE A 576 25.22 39.60 46.14
C ILE A 576 25.26 38.58 44.99
N ASN A 577 26.44 38.06 44.68
CA ASN A 577 26.61 37.08 43.61
C ASN A 577 25.80 35.81 43.88
N HIS A 578 25.87 35.28 45.09
CA HIS A 578 25.12 34.09 45.49
C HIS A 578 23.60 34.30 45.37
N ALA A 579 23.08 35.46 45.77
CA ALA A 579 21.67 35.80 45.62
C ALA A 579 21.25 35.83 44.13
N ASN A 580 22.03 36.50 43.28
CA ASN A 580 21.76 36.59 41.85
C ASN A 580 21.82 35.22 41.15
N GLU A 581 22.82 34.40 41.47
CA GLU A 581 22.93 33.02 40.96
C GLU A 581 21.72 32.18 41.36
N ARG A 582 21.27 32.30 42.62
CA ARG A 582 20.14 31.54 43.11
C ARG A 582 18.82 31.96 42.46
N VAL A 583 18.64 33.25 42.18
CA VAL A 583 17.51 33.76 41.38
C VAL A 583 17.54 33.16 39.97
N LYS A 584 18.69 33.22 39.29
CA LYS A 584 18.86 32.67 37.94
C LYS A 584 18.56 31.17 37.89
N GLU A 585 18.98 30.42 38.91
CA GLU A 585 18.69 28.99 39.01
C GLU A 585 17.18 28.69 39.13
N ILE A 586 16.46 29.49 39.92
CA ILE A 586 14.99 29.40 40.04
C ILE A 586 14.32 29.71 38.71
N GLU A 587 14.68 30.83 38.07
CA GLU A 587 14.09 31.27 36.80
C GLU A 587 14.34 30.26 35.67
N ASN A 588 15.55 29.70 35.59
CA ASN A 588 15.86 28.63 34.64
C ASN A 588 14.98 27.39 34.88
N LYS A 589 14.73 27.03 36.13
CA LYS A 589 13.85 25.90 36.48
C LYS A 589 12.38 26.18 36.19
N GLN A 590 11.92 27.42 36.36
CA GLN A 590 10.58 27.84 35.94
C GLN A 590 10.42 27.73 34.42
N LEU A 591 11.43 28.17 33.67
CA LEU A 591 11.46 28.05 32.21
C LEU A 591 11.47 26.58 31.76
N GLU A 592 12.26 25.72 32.42
CA GLU A 592 12.28 24.27 32.15
C GLU A 592 10.89 23.65 32.34
N LEU A 593 10.20 23.97 33.44
CA LEU A 593 8.82 23.52 33.70
C LEU A 593 7.85 24.00 32.61
N LYS A 594 7.94 25.26 32.19
CA LYS A 594 7.13 25.81 31.09
C LYS A 594 7.36 25.08 29.77
N ASN A 595 8.62 24.91 29.37
CA ASN A 595 8.97 24.23 28.12
C ASN A 595 8.50 22.77 28.12
N LYS A 596 8.60 22.09 29.26
CA LYS A 596 8.06 20.73 29.44
C LYS A 596 6.54 20.70 29.30
N TYR A 597 5.83 21.66 29.90
CA TYR A 597 4.39 21.78 29.75
C TYR A 597 3.98 22.06 28.30
N ASP A 598 4.60 23.04 27.63
CA ASP A 598 4.26 23.40 26.25
C ASP A 598 4.46 22.22 25.28
N SER A 599 5.54 21.44 25.49
CA SER A 599 5.78 20.20 24.75
C SER A 599 4.70 19.15 25.03
N ALA A 600 4.31 18.99 26.29
CA ALA A 600 3.27 18.04 26.70
C ALA A 600 1.89 18.40 26.15
N VAL A 601 1.56 19.70 26.03
CA VAL A 601 0.30 20.18 25.46
C VAL A 601 0.13 19.75 24.00
N ILE A 602 1.20 19.79 23.21
CA ILE A 602 1.18 19.30 21.82
C ILE A 602 0.85 17.79 21.80
N GLU A 603 1.40 17.02 22.75
CA GLU A 603 1.17 15.58 22.83
C GLU A 603 -0.28 15.20 23.16
N ILE A 604 -1.06 16.10 23.78
CA ILE A 604 -2.48 15.88 24.13
C ILE A 604 -3.31 15.53 22.88
N ALA A 605 -2.99 16.12 21.72
CA ALA A 605 -3.70 15.84 20.47
C ALA A 605 -3.67 14.35 20.07
N ASN A 606 -2.64 13.61 20.49
CA ASN A 606 -2.53 12.16 20.23
C ASN A 606 -3.59 11.31 20.96
N TYR A 607 -4.37 11.94 21.85
CA TYR A 607 -5.37 11.29 22.71
C TYR A 607 -6.82 11.73 22.40
N ASP A 608 -7.07 12.42 21.27
CA ASP A 608 -8.42 12.89 20.89
C ASP A 608 -9.47 11.77 20.82
N ASN A 609 -9.05 10.55 20.45
CA ASN A 609 -9.92 9.36 20.40
C ASN A 609 -10.09 8.64 21.77
N TYR A 610 -9.56 9.21 22.84
CA TYR A 610 -9.56 8.69 24.22
C TYR A 610 -9.93 9.81 25.22
N PRO A 611 -11.20 10.26 25.24
CA PRO A 611 -11.61 11.47 25.95
C PRO A 611 -11.34 11.43 27.47
N GLU A 612 -11.39 10.26 28.10
CA GLU A 612 -11.08 10.10 29.53
C GLU A 612 -9.59 10.29 29.82
N ILE A 613 -8.71 9.68 29.00
CA ILE A 613 -7.25 9.80 29.11
C ILE A 613 -6.83 11.24 28.83
N LYS A 614 -7.40 11.85 27.79
CA LYS A 614 -7.16 13.25 27.43
C LYS A 614 -7.55 14.19 28.56
N SER A 615 -8.75 14.02 29.13
CA SER A 615 -9.23 14.87 30.23
C SER A 615 -8.38 14.73 31.49
N GLU A 616 -7.92 13.51 31.83
CA GLU A 616 -7.03 13.31 32.97
C GLU A 616 -5.67 13.97 32.74
N LEU A 617 -5.08 13.77 31.54
CA LEU A 617 -3.79 14.37 31.17
C LEU A 617 -3.87 15.90 31.20
N GLU A 618 -4.88 16.50 30.56
CA GLU A 618 -5.12 17.95 30.59
C GLU A 618 -5.26 18.48 32.03
N SER A 619 -6.01 17.78 32.88
CA SER A 619 -6.17 18.18 34.29
C SER A 619 -4.85 18.15 35.06
N VAL A 620 -4.00 17.15 34.83
CA VAL A 620 -2.71 17.02 35.51
C VAL A 620 -1.70 18.05 35.02
N LEU A 621 -1.65 18.29 33.70
CA LEU A 621 -0.78 19.29 33.07
C LEU A 621 -1.15 20.71 33.53
N ASN A 622 -2.43 21.06 33.50
CA ASN A 622 -2.93 22.35 33.98
C ASN A 622 -2.60 22.54 35.47
N SER A 623 -2.76 21.51 36.30
CA SER A 623 -2.37 21.55 37.71
C SER A 623 -0.86 21.70 37.92
N ALA A 624 -0.02 21.16 37.02
CA ALA A 624 1.43 21.24 37.16
C ALA A 624 1.97 22.63 36.84
N ILE A 625 1.42 23.28 35.81
CA ILE A 625 1.86 24.62 35.37
C ILE A 625 1.20 25.77 36.15
N ASP A 626 0.13 25.50 36.90
CA ASP A 626 -0.60 26.53 37.63
C ASP A 626 0.32 27.33 38.58
N ASN A 627 0.31 28.65 38.43
CA ASN A 627 1.13 29.60 39.19
C ASN A 627 2.64 29.30 39.19
N TYR A 628 3.19 28.66 38.15
CA TYR A 628 4.60 28.24 38.13
C TYR A 628 5.61 29.38 38.30
N GLU A 629 5.26 30.59 37.83
CA GLU A 629 6.11 31.78 37.95
C GLU A 629 6.26 32.25 39.41
N GLU A 630 5.33 31.90 40.30
CA GLU A 630 5.38 32.25 41.72
C GLU A 630 6.21 31.26 42.56
N ILE A 631 6.60 30.12 41.99
CA ILE A 631 7.31 29.07 42.72
C ILE A 631 8.79 29.39 42.78
N ILE A 632 9.26 29.72 43.98
CA ILE A 632 10.67 30.07 44.24
C ILE A 632 11.49 28.92 44.87
N ILE A 633 10.87 27.76 45.05
CA ILE A 633 11.49 26.57 45.65
C ILE A 633 11.81 25.57 44.54
N ILE A 634 13.10 25.32 44.32
CA ILE A 634 13.59 24.43 43.25
C ILE A 634 13.08 22.99 43.38
N THR A 635 12.95 22.48 44.60
CA THR A 635 12.43 21.12 44.81
C THR A 635 10.97 21.00 44.37
N GLU A 636 10.14 22.01 44.61
CA GLU A 636 8.74 22.04 44.13
C GLU A 636 8.68 22.11 42.60
N LEU A 637 9.54 22.92 41.96
CA LEU A 637 9.64 22.98 40.49
C LEU A 637 10.00 21.62 39.89
N ASN A 638 11.00 20.93 40.46
CA ASN A 638 11.38 19.58 40.02
C ASN A 638 10.25 18.55 40.23
N GLU A 639 9.51 18.62 41.33
CA GLU A 639 8.35 17.75 41.57
C GLU A 639 7.26 17.96 40.51
N ARG A 640 6.99 19.21 40.12
CA ARG A 640 6.02 19.53 39.06
C ARG A 640 6.48 19.07 37.68
N ILE A 641 7.77 19.22 37.36
CA ILE A 641 8.36 18.66 36.13
C ILE A 641 8.16 17.14 36.09
N ASN A 642 8.52 16.43 37.15
CA ASN A 642 8.35 14.98 37.24
C ASN A 642 6.88 14.53 37.17
N LYS A 643 5.96 15.37 37.67
CA LYS A 643 4.51 15.13 37.57
C LYS A 643 4.04 15.13 36.11
N ILE A 644 4.53 16.06 35.28
CA ILE A 644 4.27 16.10 33.84
C ILE A 644 4.76 14.82 33.16
N GLU A 645 6.01 14.43 33.40
CA GLU A 645 6.60 13.23 32.79
C GLU A 645 5.87 11.94 33.21
N SER A 646 5.46 11.86 34.47
CA SER A 646 4.70 10.72 34.98
C SER A 646 3.30 10.65 34.35
N ALA A 647 2.65 11.80 34.14
CA ALA A 647 1.34 11.88 33.51
C ALA A 647 1.38 11.44 32.04
N LEU A 648 2.38 11.90 31.27
CA LEU A 648 2.57 11.48 29.88
C LEU A 648 2.82 9.97 29.76
N ASN A 649 3.70 9.43 30.61
CA ASN A 649 3.98 7.99 30.63
C ASN A 649 2.73 7.16 31.01
N LYS A 650 1.90 7.67 31.94
CA LYS A 650 0.64 7.03 32.30
C LYS A 650 -0.34 7.06 31.11
N ALA A 651 -0.55 8.23 30.50
CA ALA A 651 -1.46 8.39 29.37
C ALA A 651 -1.11 7.46 28.19
N LYS A 652 0.19 7.30 27.90
CA LYS A 652 0.67 6.36 26.89
C LYS A 652 0.29 4.90 27.21
N LYS A 653 0.52 4.46 28.45
CA LYS A 653 0.16 3.09 28.89
C LYS A 653 -1.35 2.86 28.87
N ASP A 654 -2.13 3.84 29.30
CA ASP A 654 -3.59 3.75 29.31
C ASP A 654 -4.13 3.69 27.88
N LYS A 655 -3.53 4.43 26.93
CA LYS A 655 -3.87 4.35 25.51
C LYS A 655 -3.57 2.96 24.95
N GLU A 656 -2.38 2.42 25.21
CA GLU A 656 -2.01 1.05 24.79
C GLU A 656 -3.00 0.01 25.34
N ALA A 657 -3.44 0.17 26.58
CA ALA A 657 -4.44 -0.72 27.19
C ALA A 657 -5.83 -0.59 26.55
N GLU A 658 -6.30 0.64 26.29
CA GLU A 658 -7.61 0.87 25.65
C GLU A 658 -7.61 0.43 24.18
N ASP A 659 -6.51 0.61 23.45
CA ASP A 659 -6.35 0.08 22.09
C ASP A 659 -6.43 -1.44 22.06
N LYS A 660 -5.73 -2.09 23.00
CA LYS A 660 -5.78 -3.55 23.14
C LYS A 660 -7.21 -4.03 23.45
N LYS A 661 -7.94 -3.30 24.29
CA LYS A 661 -9.34 -3.58 24.63
C LYS A 661 -10.26 -3.40 23.41
N LYS A 662 -10.17 -2.29 22.68
CA LYS A 662 -10.95 -2.05 21.45
C LYS A 662 -10.70 -3.12 20.39
N TYR A 663 -9.43 -3.48 20.16
CA TYR A 663 -9.07 -4.56 19.25
C TYR A 663 -9.70 -5.90 19.67
N ARG A 664 -9.64 -6.22 20.96
CA ARG A 664 -10.26 -7.42 21.54
C ARG A 664 -11.78 -7.43 21.34
N GLU A 665 -12.47 -6.32 21.61
CA GLU A 665 -13.91 -6.19 21.39
C GLU A 665 -14.30 -6.37 19.91
N GLU A 666 -13.49 -5.82 18.99
CA GLU A 666 -13.68 -6.00 17.55
C GLU A 666 -13.51 -7.47 17.12
N GLN A 667 -12.51 -8.17 17.64
CA GLN A 667 -12.29 -9.60 17.39
C GLN A 667 -13.46 -10.44 17.91
N ILE A 668 -13.93 -10.17 19.14
CA ILE A 668 -15.12 -10.83 19.71
C ILE A 668 -16.35 -10.60 18.82
N LYS A 669 -16.57 -9.36 18.36
CA LYS A 669 -17.68 -9.04 17.47
C LYS A 669 -17.62 -9.86 16.18
N LYS A 670 -16.46 -9.92 15.54
CA LYS A 670 -16.29 -10.69 14.29
C LYS A 670 -16.51 -12.19 14.48
N ILE A 671 -16.06 -12.75 15.59
CA ILE A 671 -16.32 -14.15 15.95
C ILE A 671 -17.83 -14.37 16.16
N LYS A 672 -18.52 -13.46 16.88
CA LYS A 672 -19.99 -13.53 17.06
C LYS A 672 -20.76 -13.47 15.74
N ASP A 673 -20.40 -12.52 14.87
CA ASP A 673 -21.02 -12.39 13.55
C ASP A 673 -20.85 -13.68 12.72
N LEU A 674 -19.68 -14.32 12.83
CA LEU A 674 -19.42 -15.62 12.19
C LEU A 674 -20.20 -16.76 12.82
N VAL A 675 -20.25 -16.86 14.15
CA VAL A 675 -21.01 -17.90 14.85
C VAL A 675 -22.46 -17.90 14.37
N GLU A 676 -23.04 -16.71 14.16
CA GLU A 676 -24.39 -16.56 13.62
C GLU A 676 -24.48 -17.05 12.16
N LEU A 677 -23.50 -16.72 11.32
CA LEU A 677 -23.42 -17.20 9.93
C LEU A 677 -23.27 -18.73 9.85
N ILE A 678 -22.44 -19.33 10.70
CA ILE A 678 -22.26 -20.79 10.77
C ILE A 678 -23.56 -21.45 11.24
N LYS A 679 -24.24 -20.90 12.26
CA LYS A 679 -25.55 -21.39 12.70
C LYS A 679 -26.58 -21.36 11.58
N GLU A 680 -26.64 -20.27 10.81
CA GLU A 680 -27.49 -20.18 9.62
C GLU A 680 -27.16 -21.29 8.63
N HIS A 681 -25.87 -21.48 8.30
CA HIS A 681 -25.43 -22.52 7.38
C HIS A 681 -25.79 -23.94 7.87
N MET A 682 -25.62 -24.21 9.16
CA MET A 682 -25.98 -25.48 9.81
C MET A 682 -27.47 -25.83 9.68
N THR A 683 -28.36 -24.83 9.55
CA THR A 683 -29.80 -25.10 9.31
C THR A 683 -30.08 -25.75 7.95
N HIS A 684 -29.18 -25.56 6.98
CA HIS A 684 -29.27 -26.11 5.63
C HIS A 684 -28.58 -27.47 5.48
N ARG A 685 -28.00 -28.05 6.55
CA ARG A 685 -27.29 -29.34 6.52
C ARG A 685 -28.05 -30.46 5.80
N ASN A 686 -29.37 -30.54 6.00
CA ASN A 686 -30.21 -31.57 5.36
C ASN A 686 -30.35 -31.43 3.83
N GLU A 687 -29.92 -30.31 3.25
CA GLU A 687 -29.91 -30.07 1.80
C GLU A 687 -28.71 -30.74 1.12
N TYR A 688 -27.72 -31.23 1.88
CA TYR A 688 -26.50 -31.86 1.38
C TYR A 688 -26.54 -33.35 1.68
N ASN A 689 -26.73 -34.16 0.64
CA ASN A 689 -26.84 -35.61 0.78
C ASN A 689 -25.53 -36.30 0.36
N ASP A 690 -24.42 -35.90 0.98
CA ASP A 690 -23.08 -36.44 0.68
C ASP A 690 -22.21 -36.54 1.96
N PRO A 691 -21.58 -37.70 2.22
CA PRO A 691 -20.75 -37.93 3.40
C PRO A 691 -19.62 -36.92 3.63
N LYS A 692 -19.08 -36.31 2.57
CA LYS A 692 -17.99 -35.30 2.70
C LYS A 692 -18.48 -34.00 3.34
N TRP A 693 -19.72 -33.62 3.09
CA TRP A 693 -20.34 -32.45 3.71
C TRP A 693 -20.70 -32.71 5.16
N GLU A 694 -21.02 -33.96 5.49
CA GLU A 694 -21.32 -34.36 6.87
C GLU A 694 -20.10 -34.26 7.79
N GLU A 695 -18.90 -34.52 7.27
CA GLU A 695 -17.62 -34.30 7.97
C GLU A 695 -17.38 -32.80 8.24
N LEU A 696 -17.58 -31.94 7.22
CA LEU A 696 -17.49 -30.49 7.36
C LEU A 696 -18.51 -29.93 8.38
N PHE A 697 -19.77 -30.37 8.32
CA PHE A 697 -20.79 -29.95 9.29
C PHE A 697 -20.50 -30.45 10.71
N SER A 698 -19.83 -31.60 10.86
CA SER A 698 -19.35 -32.08 12.16
C SER A 698 -18.26 -31.18 12.72
N ASP A 699 -17.29 -30.76 11.90
CA ASP A 699 -16.24 -29.83 12.30
C ASP A 699 -16.79 -28.44 12.65
N LEU A 700 -17.79 -27.96 11.90
CA LEU A 700 -18.50 -26.71 12.21
C LEU A 700 -19.27 -26.80 13.53
N GLN A 701 -19.87 -27.96 13.84
CA GLN A 701 -20.53 -28.17 15.13
C GLN A 701 -19.52 -28.16 16.29
N ILE A 702 -18.34 -28.78 16.11
CA ILE A 702 -17.28 -28.74 17.12
C ILE A 702 -16.81 -27.30 17.36
N TYR A 703 -16.62 -26.52 16.29
CA TYR A 703 -16.29 -25.09 16.40
C TYR A 703 -17.37 -24.32 17.18
N LEU A 704 -18.64 -24.48 16.81
CA LEU A 704 -19.75 -23.84 17.53
C LEU A 704 -19.78 -24.24 19.01
N ASP A 705 -19.59 -25.52 19.34
CA ASP A 705 -19.59 -26.00 20.73
C ASP A 705 -18.42 -25.40 21.55
N GLU A 706 -17.30 -25.11 20.90
CA GLU A 706 -16.12 -24.49 21.51
C GLU A 706 -16.25 -22.97 21.65
N VAL A 707 -16.95 -22.31 20.73
CA VAL A 707 -16.93 -20.84 20.58
C VAL A 707 -18.22 -20.15 21.03
N ASP A 708 -19.39 -20.70 20.69
CA ASP A 708 -20.70 -20.06 20.87
C ASP A 708 -20.99 -19.72 22.34
N GLY A 709 -21.09 -18.42 22.63
CA GLY A 709 -21.38 -17.88 23.95
C GLY A 709 -20.18 -17.90 24.92
N LYS A 710 -18.99 -18.27 24.45
CA LYS A 710 -17.73 -18.29 25.22
C LYS A 710 -16.72 -17.24 24.75
N GLU A 711 -17.02 -16.52 23.67
CA GLU A 711 -16.10 -15.61 22.98
C GLU A 711 -15.57 -14.50 23.90
N GLU A 712 -16.40 -14.03 24.84
CA GLU A 712 -16.03 -12.99 25.81
C GLU A 712 -14.99 -13.47 26.84
N THR A 713 -14.87 -14.78 27.03
CA THR A 713 -13.96 -15.39 28.02
C THR A 713 -12.59 -15.78 27.45
N PHE A 714 -12.43 -15.68 26.12
CA PHE A 714 -11.20 -16.07 25.44
C PHE A 714 -10.03 -15.15 25.77
N ASP A 715 -8.84 -15.72 25.93
CA ASP A 715 -7.61 -14.94 25.94
C ASP A 715 -7.24 -14.47 24.51
N ASP A 716 -6.23 -13.60 24.41
CA ASP A 716 -5.88 -12.97 23.14
C ASP A 716 -5.34 -14.00 22.11
N ASN A 717 -4.73 -15.10 22.56
CA ASN A 717 -4.24 -16.16 21.68
C ASN A 717 -5.41 -17.01 21.15
N GLN A 718 -6.39 -17.29 22.02
CA GLN A 718 -7.61 -17.98 21.65
C GLN A 718 -8.43 -17.16 20.65
N LEU A 719 -8.59 -15.85 20.87
CA LEU A 719 -9.23 -14.96 19.90
C LEU A 719 -8.51 -14.96 18.56
N TYR A 720 -7.18 -14.88 18.57
CA TYR A 720 -6.38 -14.93 17.34
C TYR A 720 -6.53 -16.27 16.60
N TYR A 721 -6.44 -17.40 17.31
CA TYR A 721 -6.59 -18.75 16.74
C TYR A 721 -7.99 -18.94 16.13
N TYR A 722 -9.03 -18.62 16.90
CA TYR A 722 -10.41 -18.83 16.45
C TYR A 722 -10.84 -17.83 15.38
N TYR A 723 -10.19 -16.66 15.25
CA TYR A 723 -10.43 -15.67 14.19
C TYR A 723 -9.56 -15.92 12.93
N ASN A 724 -8.24 -15.96 13.03
CA ASN A 724 -7.38 -15.99 11.84
C ASN A 724 -7.22 -17.40 11.25
N ASP A 725 -7.07 -18.43 12.08
CA ASP A 725 -6.79 -19.79 11.60
C ASP A 725 -8.08 -20.57 11.27
N LYS A 726 -9.20 -20.15 11.84
CA LYS A 726 -10.48 -20.88 11.75
C LYS A 726 -11.62 -20.11 11.08
N VAL A 727 -11.52 -18.81 10.79
CA VAL A 727 -12.62 -18.06 10.14
C VAL A 727 -12.38 -17.90 8.65
N ILE A 728 -11.19 -17.42 8.28
CA ILE A 728 -10.87 -17.08 6.89
C ILE A 728 -10.87 -18.33 6.01
N LEU A 729 -10.34 -19.45 6.53
CA LEU A 729 -10.39 -20.74 5.84
C LEU A 729 -11.82 -21.27 5.70
N TYR A 730 -12.65 -21.15 6.74
CA TYR A 730 -13.97 -21.77 6.75
C TYR A 730 -15.04 -20.98 5.99
N VAL A 731 -15.01 -19.64 6.01
CA VAL A 731 -15.96 -18.81 5.24
C VAL A 731 -15.78 -19.03 3.74
N ASN A 732 -14.54 -19.12 3.27
CA ASN A 732 -14.23 -19.38 1.87
C ASN A 732 -14.62 -20.81 1.46
N ASP A 733 -14.27 -21.81 2.27
CA ASP A 733 -14.58 -23.21 1.94
C ASP A 733 -16.09 -23.54 2.02
N CYS A 734 -16.85 -22.93 2.94
CA CYS A 734 -18.28 -23.21 3.10
C CYS A 734 -19.17 -22.47 2.07
N ILE A 735 -18.90 -21.19 1.81
CA ILE A 735 -19.74 -20.39 0.89
C ILE A 735 -19.44 -20.76 -0.56
N GLU A 736 -18.17 -20.82 -0.97
CA GLU A 736 -17.81 -21.22 -2.33
C GLU A 736 -18.07 -22.71 -2.57
N GLY A 737 -17.87 -23.55 -1.54
CA GLY A 737 -18.12 -24.97 -1.63
C GLY A 737 -19.61 -25.31 -1.81
N ARG A 738 -20.54 -24.58 -1.17
CA ARG A 738 -21.99 -24.77 -1.35
C ARG A 738 -22.41 -24.57 -2.80
N GLU A 739 -22.03 -23.43 -3.39
CA GLU A 739 -22.40 -23.08 -4.77
C GLU A 739 -21.75 -24.03 -5.78
N ARG A 740 -20.48 -24.40 -5.53
CA ARG A 740 -19.75 -25.34 -6.39
C ARG A 740 -20.37 -26.74 -6.35
N TYR A 741 -20.67 -27.27 -5.17
CA TYR A 741 -21.29 -28.60 -5.01
C TYR A 741 -22.67 -28.67 -5.65
N LYS A 742 -23.50 -27.64 -5.48
CA LYS A 742 -24.83 -27.60 -6.11
C LYS A 742 -24.72 -27.58 -7.63
N THR A 743 -23.82 -26.77 -8.17
CA THR A 743 -23.55 -26.70 -9.62
C THR A 743 -23.03 -28.03 -10.16
N GLU A 744 -22.11 -28.70 -9.44
CA GLU A 744 -21.57 -30.00 -9.82
C GLU A 744 -22.63 -31.12 -9.77
N LEU A 745 -23.49 -31.13 -8.74
CA LEU A 745 -24.59 -32.09 -8.61
C LEU A 745 -25.60 -31.91 -9.75
N GLU A 746 -26.05 -30.68 -10.01
CA GLU A 746 -26.97 -30.38 -11.11
C GLU A 746 -26.37 -30.78 -12.46
N SER A 747 -25.10 -30.45 -12.69
CA SER A 747 -24.39 -30.81 -13.93
C SER A 747 -24.27 -32.33 -14.10
N ALA A 748 -23.95 -33.06 -13.03
CA ALA A 748 -23.83 -34.53 -13.07
C ALA A 748 -25.18 -35.21 -13.33
N ILE A 749 -26.27 -34.70 -12.76
CA ILE A 749 -27.63 -35.20 -12.98
C ILE A 749 -28.07 -34.94 -14.43
N GLU A 750 -27.91 -33.71 -14.92
CA GLU A 750 -28.24 -33.35 -16.31
C GLU A 750 -27.43 -34.17 -17.31
N TRP A 751 -26.14 -34.37 -17.03
CA TRP A 751 -25.28 -35.20 -17.88
C TRP A 751 -25.76 -36.65 -17.93
N ASN A 752 -26.15 -37.23 -16.78
CA ASN A 752 -26.66 -38.60 -16.73
C ASN A 752 -27.99 -38.76 -17.49
N LEU A 753 -28.93 -37.82 -17.27
CA LEU A 753 -30.24 -37.83 -17.94
C LEU A 753 -30.12 -37.62 -19.45
N GLY A 754 -29.29 -36.68 -19.91
CA GLY A 754 -29.08 -36.46 -21.34
C GLY A 754 -28.45 -37.67 -22.05
N ARG A 755 -27.60 -38.45 -21.36
CA ARG A 755 -27.09 -39.71 -21.91
C ARG A 755 -28.15 -40.79 -21.96
N LEU A 756 -29.00 -40.92 -20.94
CA LEU A 756 -30.14 -41.84 -20.95
C LEU A 756 -31.11 -41.51 -22.09
N GLU A 757 -31.40 -40.23 -22.33
CA GLU A 757 -32.24 -39.78 -23.45
C GLU A 757 -31.62 -40.16 -24.81
N TRP A 758 -30.33 -39.90 -24.99
CA TRP A 758 -29.59 -40.35 -26.18
C TRP A 758 -29.65 -41.87 -26.36
N PHE A 759 -29.56 -42.63 -25.27
CA PHE A 759 -29.68 -44.08 -25.30
C PHE A 759 -31.06 -44.56 -25.71
N ILE A 760 -32.12 -43.92 -25.20
CA ILE A 760 -33.50 -44.19 -25.59
C ILE A 760 -33.68 -43.90 -27.08
N GLU A 761 -33.15 -42.78 -27.57
CA GLU A 761 -33.23 -42.41 -28.99
C GLU A 761 -32.52 -43.42 -29.90
N ILE A 762 -31.32 -43.86 -29.53
CA ILE A 762 -30.56 -44.89 -30.25
C ILE A 762 -31.34 -46.20 -30.25
N TYR A 763 -31.85 -46.62 -29.09
CA TYR A 763 -32.65 -47.84 -28.97
C TYR A 763 -33.88 -47.78 -29.89
N ASP A 764 -34.68 -46.72 -29.81
CA ASP A 764 -35.91 -46.58 -30.61
C ASP A 764 -35.65 -46.45 -32.11
N ARG A 765 -34.54 -45.80 -32.50
CA ARG A 765 -34.15 -45.62 -33.90
C ARG A 765 -33.72 -46.94 -34.55
N TYR A 766 -33.02 -47.80 -33.82
CA TYR A 766 -32.38 -48.99 -34.38
C TYR A 766 -33.05 -50.32 -34.02
N ASN A 767 -33.92 -50.37 -33.01
CA ASN A 767 -34.72 -51.56 -32.68
C ASN A 767 -35.77 -51.90 -33.77
N LYS A 768 -35.97 -51.02 -34.76
CA LYS A 768 -36.81 -51.25 -35.95
C LYS A 768 -36.07 -51.87 -37.14
N PHE A 769 -34.74 -52.03 -37.04
CA PHE A 769 -33.89 -52.62 -38.08
C PHE A 769 -33.23 -53.89 -37.52
N GLU A 770 -33.80 -55.07 -37.77
CA GLU A 770 -33.29 -56.33 -37.21
C GLU A 770 -32.34 -57.09 -38.15
N GLY A 771 -31.49 -57.94 -37.54
CA GLY A 771 -30.85 -59.05 -38.25
C GLY A 771 -29.88 -59.97 -37.47
N THR A 772 -29.25 -59.55 -36.36
CA THR A 772 -28.27 -60.42 -35.63
C THR A 772 -28.69 -60.76 -34.20
N ILE A 773 -28.40 -62.00 -33.77
CA ILE A 773 -28.59 -62.49 -32.39
C ILE A 773 -27.84 -61.62 -31.37
N GLU A 774 -26.66 -61.11 -31.74
CA GLU A 774 -25.83 -60.24 -30.91
C GLU A 774 -26.49 -58.86 -30.69
N TRP A 775 -27.12 -58.28 -31.73
CA TRP A 775 -27.87 -57.03 -31.60
C TRP A 775 -29.09 -57.20 -30.70
N THR A 776 -29.84 -58.30 -30.84
CA THR A 776 -31.02 -58.58 -30.00
C THR A 776 -30.67 -58.77 -28.53
N ASN A 777 -29.59 -59.51 -28.22
CA ASN A 777 -29.14 -59.71 -26.84
C ASN A 777 -28.65 -58.41 -26.21
N LEU A 778 -27.92 -57.61 -26.98
CA LEU A 778 -27.41 -56.32 -26.52
C LEU A 778 -28.55 -55.33 -26.30
N ALA A 779 -29.49 -55.20 -27.25
CA ALA A 779 -30.68 -54.37 -27.15
C ALA A 779 -31.59 -54.74 -25.96
N ALA A 780 -31.69 -56.01 -25.60
CA ALA A 780 -32.43 -56.44 -24.40
C ALA A 780 -31.76 -55.96 -23.09
N LYS A 781 -30.42 -55.97 -23.02
CA LYS A 781 -29.66 -55.42 -21.88
C LYS A 781 -29.88 -53.90 -21.75
N TYR A 782 -29.93 -53.18 -22.87
CA TYR A 782 -30.24 -51.75 -22.92
C TYR A 782 -31.65 -51.42 -22.44
N LYS A 783 -32.64 -52.16 -22.93
CA LYS A 783 -34.02 -51.99 -22.52
C LYS A 783 -34.19 -52.16 -21.01
N ASN A 784 -33.60 -53.22 -20.45
CA ASN A 784 -33.64 -53.45 -19.00
C ASN A 784 -32.95 -52.32 -18.22
N TYR A 785 -31.86 -51.76 -18.73
CA TYR A 785 -31.18 -50.63 -18.08
C TYR A 785 -32.05 -49.37 -18.10
N ILE A 786 -32.62 -49.03 -19.27
CA ILE A 786 -33.56 -47.90 -19.43
C ILE A 786 -34.76 -48.06 -18.49
N ASP A 787 -35.39 -49.24 -18.46
CA ASP A 787 -36.55 -49.54 -17.62
C ASP A 787 -36.21 -49.54 -16.12
N SER A 788 -34.94 -49.72 -15.76
CA SER A 788 -34.44 -49.68 -14.37
C SER A 788 -33.77 -48.37 -13.97
N SER A 789 -33.67 -47.41 -14.89
CA SER A 789 -32.93 -46.16 -14.69
C SER A 789 -33.63 -45.25 -13.67
N LEU A 790 -32.83 -44.56 -12.86
CA LEU A 790 -33.31 -43.70 -11.78
C LEU A 790 -33.87 -42.39 -12.35
N THR A 791 -35.00 -41.94 -11.80
CA THR A 791 -35.57 -40.64 -12.20
C THR A 791 -34.71 -39.48 -11.66
N ARG A 792 -34.88 -38.27 -12.19
CA ARG A 792 -34.24 -37.06 -11.63
C ARG A 792 -34.43 -36.94 -10.12
N GLN A 793 -35.63 -37.20 -9.62
CA GLN A 793 -35.95 -37.17 -8.18
C GLN A 793 -35.27 -38.28 -7.36
N ASP A 794 -34.84 -39.36 -8.01
CA ASP A 794 -34.07 -40.42 -7.37
C ASP A 794 -32.57 -40.12 -7.42
N LEU A 795 -32.09 -39.51 -8.51
CA LEU A 795 -30.71 -39.03 -8.66
C LEU A 795 -30.37 -37.88 -7.71
N GLU A 796 -31.29 -36.94 -7.49
CA GLU A 796 -31.16 -35.84 -6.50
C GLU A 796 -30.98 -36.34 -5.05
N LYS A 797 -31.30 -37.61 -4.78
CA LYS A 797 -31.13 -38.26 -3.47
C LYS A 797 -29.88 -39.13 -3.39
N LEU A 798 -29.00 -39.09 -4.38
CA LEU A 798 -27.76 -39.85 -4.39
C LEU A 798 -26.54 -38.95 -4.27
N PRO A 799 -25.46 -39.41 -3.61
CA PRO A 799 -24.19 -38.70 -3.60
C PRO A 799 -23.61 -38.57 -5.02
N ILE A 800 -22.88 -37.48 -5.31
CA ILE A 800 -22.29 -37.21 -6.63
C ILE A 800 -21.44 -38.39 -7.13
N ALA A 801 -20.63 -38.99 -6.25
CA ALA A 801 -19.79 -40.14 -6.59
C ALA A 801 -20.61 -41.35 -7.08
N ARG A 802 -21.84 -41.52 -6.57
CA ARG A 802 -22.73 -42.60 -7.02
C ARG A 802 -23.36 -42.28 -8.37
N ILE A 803 -23.71 -41.02 -8.63
CA ILE A 803 -24.22 -40.55 -9.92
C ILE A 803 -23.16 -40.72 -11.01
N GLN A 804 -21.90 -40.36 -10.71
CA GLN A 804 -20.76 -40.55 -11.62
C GLN A 804 -20.53 -42.02 -11.97
N ALA A 805 -20.58 -42.92 -10.98
CA ALA A 805 -20.44 -44.36 -11.25
C ALA A 805 -21.55 -44.92 -12.16
N ILE A 806 -22.77 -44.39 -12.07
CA ILE A 806 -23.89 -44.75 -12.97
C ILE A 806 -23.60 -44.21 -14.38
N THR A 807 -23.07 -42.99 -14.50
CA THR A 807 -22.68 -42.39 -15.78
C THR A 807 -21.58 -43.20 -16.48
N ASP A 808 -20.59 -43.71 -15.74
CA ASP A 808 -19.52 -44.54 -16.32
C ASP A 808 -20.05 -45.87 -16.89
N GLU A 809 -21.04 -46.48 -16.23
CA GLU A 809 -21.70 -47.71 -16.70
C GLU A 809 -22.49 -47.46 -18.00
N ILE A 810 -23.19 -46.32 -18.06
CA ILE A 810 -23.86 -45.80 -19.26
C ILE A 810 -22.86 -45.59 -20.40
N ASP A 811 -21.71 -44.98 -20.14
CA ASP A 811 -20.70 -44.73 -21.18
C ASP A 811 -20.03 -46.02 -21.69
N SER A 812 -19.77 -46.99 -20.82
CA SER A 812 -19.23 -48.29 -21.22
C SER A 812 -20.17 -49.00 -22.20
N LEU A 813 -21.46 -48.96 -21.91
CA LEU A 813 -22.49 -49.48 -22.79
C LEU A 813 -22.42 -48.77 -24.16
N ARG A 814 -22.38 -47.44 -24.18
CA ARG A 814 -22.45 -46.61 -25.41
C ARG A 814 -21.40 -47.03 -26.43
N ILE A 815 -20.18 -47.22 -25.94
CA ILE A 815 -19.02 -47.59 -26.74
C ILE A 815 -19.23 -48.95 -27.43
N GLU A 816 -19.83 -49.91 -26.72
CA GLU A 816 -20.10 -51.25 -27.25
C GLU A 816 -21.15 -51.23 -28.37
N LEU A 817 -22.18 -50.39 -28.26
CA LEU A 817 -23.21 -50.19 -29.28
C LEU A 817 -22.66 -49.54 -30.57
N LEU A 818 -21.79 -48.53 -30.43
CA LEU A 818 -21.16 -47.86 -31.57
C LEU A 818 -20.26 -48.81 -32.37
N ARG A 819 -19.50 -49.67 -31.68
CA ARG A 819 -18.67 -50.69 -32.31
C ARG A 819 -19.49 -51.65 -33.18
N LEU A 820 -20.60 -52.17 -32.64
CA LEU A 820 -21.45 -53.13 -33.36
C LEU A 820 -22.08 -52.51 -34.62
N ARG A 821 -22.46 -51.23 -34.55
CA ARG A 821 -23.00 -50.48 -35.70
C ARG A 821 -22.00 -50.34 -36.84
N GLU A 822 -20.73 -50.06 -36.52
CA GLU A 822 -19.67 -49.93 -37.52
C GLU A 822 -19.42 -51.26 -38.24
N GLU A 823 -19.46 -52.38 -37.52
CA GLU A 823 -19.30 -53.72 -38.08
C GLU A 823 -20.44 -54.04 -39.07
N ILE A 824 -21.69 -53.80 -38.70
CA ILE A 824 -22.87 -54.05 -39.57
C ILE A 824 -22.79 -53.23 -40.87
N ASN A 825 -22.43 -51.94 -40.79
CA ASN A 825 -22.34 -51.08 -41.98
C ASN A 825 -21.23 -51.53 -42.95
N LYS A 826 -20.10 -51.98 -42.42
CA LYS A 826 -18.98 -52.48 -43.23
C LYS A 826 -19.36 -53.74 -44.01
N TYR A 827 -20.14 -54.63 -43.42
CA TYR A 827 -20.63 -55.84 -44.08
C TYR A 827 -21.65 -55.56 -45.19
N ARG A 828 -22.60 -54.65 -44.96
CA ARG A 828 -23.61 -54.27 -45.97
C ARG A 828 -22.96 -53.74 -47.25
N GLU A 829 -21.92 -52.93 -47.12
CA GLU A 829 -21.25 -52.35 -48.29
C GLU A 829 -20.42 -53.39 -49.08
N GLN A 830 -19.92 -54.44 -48.42
CA GLN A 830 -19.24 -55.56 -49.09
C GLN A 830 -20.21 -56.39 -49.96
N VAL A 831 -21.42 -56.67 -49.48
CA VAL A 831 -22.45 -57.41 -50.23
C VAL A 831 -22.90 -56.64 -51.47
N LYS A 832 -23.09 -55.32 -51.33
CA LYS A 832 -23.49 -54.42 -52.43
C LYS A 832 -22.46 -54.37 -53.57
N ILE A 833 -21.17 -54.40 -53.25
CA ILE A 833 -20.08 -54.39 -54.25
C ILE A 833 -20.06 -55.70 -55.05
N ALA A 834 -20.26 -56.84 -54.38
CA ALA A 834 -20.25 -58.17 -55.01
C ALA A 834 -21.41 -58.35 -56.02
N MET A 835 -22.61 -57.84 -55.72
CA MET A 835 -23.80 -58.10 -56.54
C MET A 835 -23.91 -57.24 -57.81
N LYS A 836 -23.23 -56.09 -57.92
CA LYS A 836 -23.48 -55.09 -58.98
C LYS A 836 -22.51 -55.15 -60.18
N THR A 837 -21.31 -55.71 -60.00
CA THR A 837 -20.20 -55.52 -60.96
C THR A 837 -19.85 -56.78 -61.78
N GLU A 838 -20.03 -57.99 -61.22
CA GLU A 838 -19.66 -59.25 -61.91
C GLU A 838 -20.78 -59.80 -62.82
N THR A 839 -22.04 -59.76 -62.40
CA THR A 839 -23.16 -60.40 -63.12
C THR A 839 -23.48 -59.73 -64.46
N ILE A 840 -23.45 -58.40 -64.50
CA ILE A 840 -23.74 -57.60 -65.72
C ILE A 840 -22.61 -57.74 -66.74
N THR A 841 -21.35 -57.79 -66.27
CA THR A 841 -20.17 -57.94 -67.12
C THR A 841 -20.17 -59.31 -67.82
N ASN A 842 -20.50 -60.39 -67.10
CA ASN A 842 -20.45 -61.74 -67.65
C ASN A 842 -21.54 -62.02 -68.70
N ILE A 843 -22.76 -61.46 -68.53
CA ILE A 843 -23.85 -61.58 -69.53
C ILE A 843 -23.56 -60.77 -70.81
N ILE A 844 -22.92 -59.60 -70.70
CA ILE A 844 -22.54 -58.77 -71.85
C ILE A 844 -21.36 -59.39 -72.62
N VAL A 845 -20.42 -60.04 -71.91
CA VAL A 845 -19.30 -60.76 -72.52
C VAL A 845 -19.80 -62.03 -73.26
N PHE A 846 -20.77 -62.75 -72.70
CA PHE A 846 -21.44 -63.90 -73.34
C PHE A 846 -22.02 -63.57 -74.73
N ALA A 847 -22.79 -62.49 -74.85
CA ALA A 847 -23.41 -62.10 -76.13
C ALA A 847 -22.38 -61.69 -77.20
N ASN A 848 -21.30 -61.00 -76.78
CA ASN A 848 -20.26 -60.53 -77.68
C ASN A 848 -19.33 -61.66 -78.18
N ASN A 849 -19.03 -62.65 -77.34
CA ASN A 849 -18.15 -63.76 -77.69
C ASN A 849 -18.81 -64.73 -78.68
N ILE A 850 -20.11 -65.04 -78.49
CA ILE A 850 -20.88 -65.86 -79.43
C ILE A 850 -20.99 -65.16 -80.80
N TYR A 851 -21.31 -63.86 -80.80
CA TYR A 851 -21.40 -63.09 -82.03
C TYR A 851 -20.06 -63.07 -82.80
N ARG A 852 -18.92 -62.91 -82.10
CA ARG A 852 -17.59 -62.90 -82.74
C ARG A 852 -17.19 -64.26 -83.32
N GLU A 853 -17.39 -65.36 -82.61
CA GLU A 853 -16.99 -66.69 -83.11
C GLU A 853 -17.87 -67.14 -84.29
N VAL A 854 -19.17 -66.86 -84.24
CA VAL A 854 -20.08 -67.09 -85.38
C VAL A 854 -19.68 -66.24 -86.58
N GLN A 855 -19.42 -64.95 -86.38
CA GLN A 855 -19.03 -64.05 -87.47
C GLN A 855 -17.69 -64.45 -88.11
N LYS A 856 -16.68 -64.78 -87.31
CA LYS A 856 -15.36 -65.21 -87.79
C LYS A 856 -15.42 -66.51 -88.60
N THR A 857 -16.19 -67.48 -88.12
CA THR A 857 -16.38 -68.76 -88.83
C THR A 857 -17.13 -68.56 -90.15
N ILE A 858 -18.16 -67.71 -90.16
CA ILE A 858 -18.88 -67.33 -91.39
C ILE A 858 -17.95 -66.61 -92.36
N ASP A 859 -17.13 -65.67 -91.89
CA ASP A 859 -16.23 -64.89 -92.74
C ASP A 859 -15.12 -65.78 -93.36
N ASP A 860 -14.53 -66.69 -92.59
CA ASP A 860 -13.51 -67.64 -93.07
C ASP A 860 -14.07 -68.59 -94.16
N ILE A 861 -15.32 -69.05 -93.99
CA ILE A 861 -16.00 -69.92 -94.95
C ILE A 861 -16.46 -69.14 -96.19
N THR A 862 -16.98 -67.93 -96.00
CA THR A 862 -17.48 -67.07 -97.09
C THR A 862 -16.33 -66.59 -97.99
N GLN A 863 -15.15 -66.32 -97.42
CA GLN A 863 -13.94 -66.03 -98.22
C GLN A 863 -13.46 -67.25 -99.03
N GLY A 864 -13.65 -68.47 -98.52
CA GLY A 864 -13.40 -69.70 -99.29
C GLY A 864 -14.42 -69.91 -100.42
N TRP A 865 -15.71 -69.63 -100.15
CA TRP A 865 -16.81 -69.76 -101.12
C TRP A 865 -16.72 -68.78 -102.29
N GLN A 866 -16.27 -67.54 -102.06
CA GLN A 866 -16.19 -66.52 -103.12
C GLN A 866 -15.11 -66.79 -104.19
N LYS A 867 -14.17 -67.72 -103.94
CA LYS A 867 -13.06 -68.03 -104.87
C LYS A 867 -13.14 -69.41 -105.53
N GLU A 868 -14.08 -70.27 -105.13
CA GLU A 868 -14.15 -71.66 -105.60
C GLU A 868 -15.38 -71.87 -106.50
N ILE A 869 -15.16 -72.34 -107.73
CA ILE A 869 -16.22 -72.51 -108.76
C ILE A 869 -16.60 -73.99 -108.93
N ASP A 870 -15.90 -74.91 -108.25
CA ASP A 870 -16.19 -76.34 -108.31
C ASP A 870 -17.32 -76.72 -107.33
N THR A 871 -18.46 -77.11 -107.89
CA THR A 871 -19.69 -77.49 -107.17
C THR A 871 -19.46 -78.61 -106.16
N LYS A 872 -18.57 -79.58 -106.44
CA LYS A 872 -18.29 -80.68 -105.50
C LYS A 872 -17.46 -80.24 -104.31
N LYS A 873 -16.59 -79.25 -104.49
CA LYS A 873 -15.87 -78.63 -103.36
C LYS A 873 -16.80 -77.76 -102.53
N LEU A 874 -17.73 -77.03 -103.16
CA LEU A 874 -18.77 -76.27 -102.45
C LEU A 874 -19.69 -77.18 -101.62
N GLU A 875 -20.11 -78.32 -102.17
CA GLU A 875 -20.88 -79.33 -101.43
C GLU A 875 -20.07 -79.93 -100.28
N LYS A 876 -18.77 -80.21 -100.50
CA LYS A 876 -17.88 -80.68 -99.44
C LYS A 876 -17.67 -79.63 -98.35
N MET A 877 -17.47 -78.36 -98.71
CA MET A 877 -17.35 -77.26 -97.74
C MET A 877 -18.65 -77.03 -96.95
N LYS A 878 -19.82 -77.16 -97.58
CA LYS A 878 -21.10 -77.13 -96.89
C LYS A 878 -21.22 -78.31 -95.92
N SER A 879 -20.84 -79.51 -96.35
CA SER A 879 -20.81 -80.69 -95.50
C SER A 879 -19.81 -80.56 -94.34
N ASP A 880 -18.66 -79.94 -94.55
CA ASP A 880 -17.64 -79.71 -93.54
C ASP A 880 -18.13 -78.65 -92.51
N LEU A 881 -18.88 -77.63 -92.95
CA LEU A 881 -19.55 -76.67 -92.06
C LEU A 881 -20.67 -77.35 -91.25
N ASP A 882 -21.55 -78.12 -91.92
CA ASP A 882 -22.61 -78.87 -91.26
C ASP A 882 -22.04 -79.88 -90.24
N ALA A 883 -20.84 -80.42 -90.49
CA ALA A 883 -20.13 -81.33 -89.58
C ALA A 883 -19.39 -80.62 -88.44
N ALA A 884 -18.85 -79.42 -88.66
CA ALA A 884 -18.11 -78.66 -87.65
C ALA A 884 -19.04 -77.87 -86.70
N TRP A 885 -20.23 -77.47 -87.18
CA TRP A 885 -21.19 -76.63 -86.45
C TRP A 885 -21.60 -77.17 -85.08
N PRO A 886 -21.92 -78.47 -84.91
CA PRO A 886 -22.26 -79.02 -83.59
C PRO A 886 -21.10 -78.93 -82.59
N GLY A 887 -19.85 -79.14 -83.03
CA GLY A 887 -18.68 -79.07 -82.17
C GLY A 887 -18.36 -77.65 -81.68
N ILE A 888 -18.57 -76.65 -82.55
CA ILE A 888 -18.45 -75.23 -82.19
C ILE A 888 -19.54 -74.85 -81.17
N LEU A 889 -20.77 -75.33 -81.37
CA LEU A 889 -21.89 -75.09 -80.47
C LEU A 889 -21.67 -75.72 -79.09
N GLU A 890 -21.16 -76.96 -79.05
CA GLU A 890 -20.85 -77.71 -77.83
C GLU A 890 -19.73 -77.04 -77.02
N SER A 891 -18.68 -76.54 -77.70
CA SER A 891 -17.56 -75.87 -77.02
C SER A 891 -17.98 -74.53 -76.42
N ALA A 892 -18.77 -73.73 -77.15
CA ALA A 892 -19.32 -72.48 -76.63
C ALA A 892 -20.30 -72.71 -75.46
N LYS A 893 -21.09 -73.79 -75.52
CA LYS A 893 -22.01 -74.20 -74.46
C LYS A 893 -21.28 -74.59 -73.16
N ASN A 894 -20.18 -75.33 -73.27
CA ASN A 894 -19.42 -75.80 -72.09
C ASN A 894 -18.62 -74.69 -71.39
N GLU A 895 -18.05 -73.73 -72.13
CA GLU A 895 -17.34 -72.59 -71.56
C GLU A 895 -18.27 -71.72 -70.68
N VAL A 896 -19.50 -71.50 -71.16
CA VAL A 896 -20.51 -70.65 -70.49
C VAL A 896 -21.07 -71.29 -69.23
N ILE A 897 -21.36 -72.59 -69.29
CA ILE A 897 -21.81 -73.34 -68.10
C ILE A 897 -20.73 -73.28 -67.02
N LYS A 898 -19.46 -73.39 -67.39
CA LYS A 898 -18.32 -73.33 -66.48
C LYS A 898 -18.15 -71.94 -65.85
N GLU A 899 -18.14 -70.86 -66.63
CA GLU A 899 -17.99 -69.49 -66.11
C GLU A 899 -19.16 -69.06 -65.21
N ALA A 900 -20.39 -69.48 -65.55
CA ALA A 900 -21.57 -69.26 -64.71
C ALA A 900 -21.45 -70.03 -63.39
N GLN A 901 -21.00 -71.29 -63.41
CA GLN A 901 -20.80 -72.10 -62.20
C GLN A 901 -19.66 -71.58 -61.33
N ASP A 902 -18.56 -71.10 -61.91
CA ASP A 902 -17.45 -70.49 -61.18
C ASP A 902 -17.88 -69.18 -60.48
N SER A 903 -18.70 -68.36 -61.16
CA SER A 903 -19.28 -67.14 -60.57
C SER A 903 -20.28 -67.46 -59.43
N ILE A 904 -21.15 -68.45 -59.61
CA ILE A 904 -22.10 -68.91 -58.59
C ILE A 904 -21.36 -69.50 -57.36
N ASN A 905 -20.28 -70.25 -57.58
CA ASN A 905 -19.46 -70.81 -56.51
C ASN A 905 -18.67 -69.72 -55.76
N SER A 906 -18.18 -68.70 -56.45
CA SER A 906 -17.58 -67.50 -55.83
C SER A 906 -18.57 -66.79 -54.90
N TRP A 907 -19.82 -66.60 -55.32
CA TRP A 907 -20.85 -65.97 -54.49
C TRP A 907 -21.24 -66.84 -53.29
N LYS A 908 -21.32 -68.17 -53.45
CA LYS A 908 -21.59 -69.09 -52.33
C LYS A 908 -20.50 -69.10 -51.26
N ASN A 909 -19.26 -68.84 -51.63
CA ASN A 909 -18.12 -68.85 -50.70
C ASN A 909 -17.91 -67.49 -49.99
N THR A 910 -18.53 -66.41 -50.47
CA THR A 910 -18.38 -65.05 -49.90
C THR A 910 -19.53 -64.67 -48.94
N LEU A 911 -20.61 -65.45 -48.89
CA LEU A 911 -21.77 -65.25 -47.99
C LEU A 911 -21.71 -66.23 -46.80
N PRO A 912 -21.82 -65.77 -45.53
CA PRO A 912 -21.85 -66.67 -44.36
C PRO A 912 -23.08 -67.58 -44.35
N SER A 913 -22.93 -68.82 -43.89
CA SER A 913 -23.94 -69.89 -43.95
C SER A 913 -25.16 -69.70 -43.04
N ASP A 914 -25.17 -68.68 -42.19
CA ASP A 914 -26.01 -68.65 -40.98
C ASP A 914 -27.11 -67.59 -41.03
N TRP A 915 -27.29 -66.90 -42.16
CA TRP A 915 -28.37 -65.92 -42.37
C TRP A 915 -29.42 -66.48 -43.32
N SER A 916 -30.56 -66.91 -42.77
CA SER A 916 -31.76 -67.26 -43.53
C SER A 916 -32.62 -66.01 -43.75
N ASP A 917 -32.25 -65.17 -44.70
CA ASP A 917 -33.09 -64.04 -45.10
C ASP A 917 -34.02 -64.45 -46.25
N SER A 918 -35.30 -64.61 -45.93
CA SER A 918 -36.35 -65.02 -46.88
C SER A 918 -36.42 -64.16 -48.15
N LYS A 919 -35.95 -62.91 -48.10
CA LYS A 919 -35.90 -62.01 -49.26
C LYS A 919 -34.74 -62.34 -50.21
N TYR A 920 -33.59 -62.76 -49.68
CA TYR A 920 -32.45 -63.22 -50.49
C TYR A 920 -32.72 -64.58 -51.12
N ASP A 921 -33.41 -65.48 -50.42
CA ASP A 921 -33.85 -66.76 -50.99
C ASP A 921 -34.85 -66.58 -52.14
N GLN A 922 -35.70 -65.54 -52.10
CA GLN A 922 -36.57 -65.21 -53.24
C GLN A 922 -35.79 -64.72 -54.46
N VAL A 923 -34.80 -63.85 -54.28
CA VAL A 923 -33.92 -63.38 -55.38
C VAL A 923 -33.13 -64.55 -55.96
N ARG A 924 -32.60 -65.43 -55.09
CA ARG A 924 -31.89 -66.65 -55.50
C ARG A 924 -32.77 -67.61 -56.29
N ASN A 925 -33.98 -67.89 -55.80
CA ASN A 925 -34.92 -68.79 -56.46
C ASN A 925 -35.39 -68.24 -57.81
N GLU A 926 -35.64 -66.93 -57.93
CA GLU A 926 -36.01 -66.31 -59.22
C GLU A 926 -34.83 -66.31 -60.21
N PHE A 927 -33.61 -66.12 -59.72
CA PHE A 927 -32.40 -66.22 -60.54
C PHE A 927 -32.13 -67.66 -60.99
N ASP A 928 -32.28 -68.65 -60.10
CA ASP A 928 -32.16 -70.07 -60.42
C ASP A 928 -33.22 -70.52 -61.42
N VAL A 929 -34.44 -69.95 -61.39
CA VAL A 929 -35.47 -70.19 -62.42
C VAL A 929 -35.01 -69.69 -63.79
N ILE A 930 -34.45 -68.48 -63.88
CA ILE A 930 -33.91 -67.95 -65.16
C ILE A 930 -32.77 -68.81 -65.68
N VAL A 931 -31.84 -69.21 -64.81
CA VAL A 931 -30.69 -70.06 -65.17
C VAL A 931 -31.17 -71.44 -65.64
N ASN A 932 -32.10 -72.07 -64.92
CA ASN A 932 -32.65 -73.38 -65.28
C ASN A 932 -33.49 -73.32 -66.57
N GLU A 933 -34.21 -72.23 -66.82
CA GLU A 933 -35.00 -72.04 -68.05
C GLU A 933 -34.08 -71.82 -69.27
N LEU A 934 -33.01 -71.04 -69.12
CA LEU A 934 -31.94 -70.91 -70.13
C LEU A 934 -31.26 -72.26 -70.40
N GLN A 935 -30.90 -72.98 -69.34
CA GLN A 935 -30.24 -74.28 -69.45
C GLN A 935 -31.13 -75.31 -70.16
N SER A 936 -32.42 -75.38 -69.79
CA SER A 936 -33.41 -76.24 -70.46
C SER A 936 -33.60 -75.89 -71.95
N TYR A 937 -33.53 -74.62 -72.33
CA TYR A 937 -33.65 -74.20 -73.73
C TYR A 937 -32.38 -74.52 -74.54
N ILE A 938 -31.20 -74.35 -73.95
CA ILE A 938 -29.89 -74.67 -74.53
C ILE A 938 -29.68 -76.19 -74.67
N GLU A 939 -30.37 -77.00 -73.87
CA GLU A 939 -30.37 -78.47 -73.94
C GLU A 939 -31.41 -79.05 -74.93
N SER A 940 -32.23 -78.21 -75.57
CA SER A 940 -33.19 -78.63 -76.59
C SER A 940 -32.66 -78.44 -78.03
N ASP A 941 -33.04 -79.32 -78.97
CA ASP A 941 -32.65 -79.28 -80.41
C ASP A 941 -33.30 -78.09 -81.20
N LYS A 942 -33.53 -76.94 -80.56
CA LYS A 942 -34.20 -75.78 -81.16
C LYS A 942 -33.25 -74.92 -82.01
N GLN A 943 -33.80 -74.21 -82.98
CA GLN A 943 -33.03 -73.34 -83.87
C GLN A 943 -32.46 -72.10 -83.14
N PHE A 944 -31.25 -71.69 -83.51
CA PHE A 944 -30.48 -70.62 -82.85
C PHE A 944 -31.21 -69.28 -82.68
N ASN A 945 -32.09 -68.91 -83.62
CA ASN A 945 -32.88 -67.68 -83.53
C ASN A 945 -33.91 -67.71 -82.38
N GLU A 946 -34.40 -68.88 -81.97
CA GLU A 946 -35.32 -69.01 -80.84
C GLU A 946 -34.61 -68.81 -79.49
N ILE A 947 -33.36 -69.28 -79.39
CA ILE A 947 -32.50 -69.06 -78.21
C ILE A 947 -32.18 -67.56 -78.06
N GLY A 948 -31.90 -66.88 -79.17
CA GLY A 948 -31.67 -65.42 -79.18
C GLY A 948 -32.89 -64.62 -78.71
N ILE A 949 -34.10 -64.95 -79.20
CA ILE A 949 -35.34 -64.28 -78.77
C ILE A 949 -35.63 -64.55 -77.29
N LYS A 950 -35.45 -65.80 -76.84
CA LYS A 950 -35.71 -66.18 -75.44
C LYS A 950 -34.72 -65.50 -74.47
N SER A 951 -33.48 -65.30 -74.89
CA SER A 951 -32.48 -64.58 -74.08
C SER A 951 -32.84 -63.10 -73.88
N ILE A 952 -33.44 -62.46 -74.88
CA ILE A 952 -33.95 -61.08 -74.78
C ILE A 952 -35.14 -61.01 -73.82
N GLU A 953 -36.07 -61.97 -73.87
CA GLU A 953 -37.17 -62.08 -72.90
C GLU A 953 -36.65 -62.26 -71.47
N LEU A 954 -35.68 -63.14 -71.25
CA LEU A 954 -35.13 -63.41 -69.92
C LEU A 954 -34.35 -62.22 -69.36
N ASN A 955 -33.67 -61.44 -70.21
CA ASN A 955 -33.04 -60.18 -69.80
C ASN A 955 -34.08 -59.11 -69.39
N SER A 956 -35.23 -59.09 -70.06
CA SER A 956 -36.37 -58.25 -69.67
C SER A 956 -36.93 -58.67 -68.31
N ILE A 957 -37.08 -59.98 -68.07
CA ILE A 957 -37.54 -60.54 -66.78
C ILE A 957 -36.55 -60.21 -65.66
N PHE A 958 -35.25 -60.37 -65.88
CA PHE A 958 -34.22 -60.00 -64.91
C PHE A 958 -34.30 -58.50 -64.54
N SER A 959 -34.39 -57.64 -65.56
CA SER A 959 -34.43 -56.19 -65.37
C SER A 959 -35.71 -55.69 -64.67
N GLN A 960 -36.83 -56.38 -64.86
CA GLN A 960 -38.14 -55.97 -64.32
C GLN A 960 -38.45 -56.59 -62.96
N ASN A 961 -37.97 -57.81 -62.67
CA ASN A 961 -38.39 -58.56 -61.48
C ASN A 961 -37.26 -58.72 -60.46
N ILE A 962 -36.02 -58.92 -60.92
CA ILE A 962 -34.88 -59.22 -60.05
C ILE A 962 -34.11 -57.94 -59.70
N LEU A 963 -33.82 -57.09 -60.69
CA LEU A 963 -33.05 -55.86 -60.49
C LEU A 963 -33.72 -54.87 -59.49
N PRO A 964 -35.05 -54.65 -59.50
CA PRO A 964 -35.69 -53.77 -58.52
C PRO A 964 -35.65 -54.33 -57.10
N LYS A 965 -35.75 -55.65 -56.93
CA LYS A 965 -35.63 -56.30 -55.61
C LYS A 965 -34.21 -56.24 -55.06
N ILE A 966 -33.20 -56.39 -55.92
CA ILE A 966 -31.79 -56.17 -55.55
C ILE A 966 -31.58 -54.71 -55.13
N GLN A 967 -32.20 -53.76 -55.84
CA GLN A 967 -32.12 -52.34 -55.51
C GLN A 967 -32.84 -52.01 -54.19
N GLU A 968 -34.01 -52.61 -53.93
CA GLU A 968 -34.75 -52.50 -52.67
C GLU A 968 -33.94 -53.04 -51.48
N ILE A 969 -33.33 -54.22 -51.64
CA ILE A 969 -32.45 -54.82 -50.62
C ILE A 969 -31.21 -53.93 -50.40
N SER A 970 -30.63 -53.36 -51.45
CA SER A 970 -29.46 -52.48 -51.33
C SER A 970 -29.76 -51.09 -50.74
N GLY A 971 -31.04 -50.70 -50.73
CA GLY A 971 -31.51 -49.41 -50.22
C GLY A 971 -31.98 -49.44 -48.76
N GLN A 972 -32.14 -50.64 -48.17
CA GLN A 972 -32.42 -50.89 -46.74
C GLN A 972 -31.13 -51.10 -45.95
#